data_AF-A0A2S2QZ79-F1
#
_entry.id   AF-A0A2S2QZ79-F1
#
_cell.length_a   1.000
_cell.length_b   1.000
_cell.length_c   1.000
_cell.angle_alpha   90.00
_cell.angle_beta   90.00
_cell.angle_gamma   90.00
#
_symmetry.space_group_name_H-M   'P 1'
#
loop_
_entity.id
_entity.type
_entity.pdbx_description
1 polymer ?
#
loop_
_entity_poly.entity_id
_entity_poly.type
_entity_poly.pdbx_seq_one_letter_code
_entity_poly.pdbx_strand_id
1 'polypeptide(L)'
;DSKKFTKQNLIDIIRQLPKPFLLLGDFNSRNVSWRCSHTDDRRKMVEELLDDENLFLLNNNEPTRHNIANGTFSAIDLSITNLNSASLFEWQVLTSYNSSNHWPIGIQFFEHSPPSQLSTHWNLQNPNWELYSELIEHDLNNKPIDFNCCDNQVEIDSIVKLFTDIIIEAANKSIGLKTNLSSRKKNVPWWNKDCHEAILNYKKKLNHYKKTKSCQDHVLLKKARARSRFITKNSKTLSWQEFTSSINQKTSPKIIWNKINSLKGKQFKIIPDILYYNQDKIVSTPNASESFAHFFQKNNSNENYDLDFISYRNVNNKVPTLSQTNVHYNLCFDISELTSTLQSCTSPGPDNIPYIFLKNLPVIGTQTLLHIYNTLWTKGLFPSQWRNANVIPIPKPGKIKFDIENYRPISLISTLSKLLEKMINKRLIWVLESENHLVKEQCGFRRNHSTLDALSLIHTDICSSFRSNQHLITIALDIKKAYDTVWKNRVLSILHSCDLNGNILEFINNFLANRKFCVKINNHPSSSHDIVNGLPQGSALSVTLFLVAINDICKSLPKPVKYILFADDCNIYCSGSQIETTSHFLQLSLNALTKWSTESGFSFSPSKTQCIIFNKRRKDPLPLITFMNTPLTFTSNIRILGLTFDDKLSWRPYLTKLKTDCLSRMKIIKTLENNTWGSETKSLLRIYKSLILSVIDYGAIIYSSAKSNALNTINPIHNQGIRLATGAFRTSPVDSILCNAGELPLVLRRHTQILKFISRIKSMPNHIASKILHNPLPYISSNNRNTIFEYFKIISENLGLQTQTLSKVQLPSPPWLWSPNINTQLTNFCKHSTDSNIIRNLFSEIMSQQYSSSTHIYTDASKNSNGVGFAAIIGHVNHKFSLPPSTNIFTAETYAIFEALKIASSLNSDFFTIIGDFLSALISISNPYSKNELVQHIQKLLSISNKTFCFMWVPSHVGISGNERANKSANEATLPHNALKINLTTSSELLDIINTKISDTWQTKWTSVPPSNKLRNIKPSIKKWNFPCNLKRRDEVIITRAKIGHTHLTHSFLITKEPAPLCDACNVDLSIDHIVTRCPKYAVARKIFKYSSSLRLALSEENTEAIYNLFYFIHLNNKL
;
A
#
# COMPACT_ATOMS: atom_id res chain seq x y z
N ASP A 1 5.63 -27.63 -35.39
CA ASP A 1 6.91 -28.27 -34.99
C ASP A 1 6.70 -29.31 -33.91
N SER A 2 6.61 -30.59 -34.28
CA SER A 2 6.60 -31.72 -33.34
C SER A 2 7.94 -32.44 -33.43
N LYS A 3 8.86 -32.20 -32.48
CA LYS A 3 10.07 -33.03 -32.32
C LYS A 3 9.62 -34.48 -32.05
N LYS A 4 10.12 -35.44 -32.83
CA LYS A 4 9.93 -36.87 -32.56
C LYS A 4 10.83 -37.26 -31.38
N PHE A 5 10.26 -37.75 -30.29
CA PHE A 5 11.02 -38.30 -29.16
C PHE A 5 11.59 -39.68 -29.54
N THR A 6 12.84 -39.96 -29.15
CA THR A 6 13.47 -41.29 -29.29
C THR A 6 13.29 -42.11 -28.00
N LYS A 7 13.49 -43.44 -28.07
CA LYS A 7 13.48 -44.36 -26.91
C LYS A 7 14.39 -43.83 -25.78
N GLN A 8 15.61 -43.45 -26.14
CA GLN A 8 16.59 -42.94 -25.17
C GLN A 8 16.12 -41.66 -24.46
N ASN A 9 15.45 -40.75 -25.19
CA ASN A 9 14.93 -39.54 -24.56
C ASN A 9 13.81 -39.84 -23.54
N LEU A 10 12.98 -40.86 -23.78
CA LEU A 10 11.97 -41.28 -22.81
C LEU A 10 12.61 -41.92 -21.57
N ILE A 11 13.63 -42.75 -21.75
CA ILE A 11 14.40 -43.36 -20.66
C ILE A 11 15.09 -42.26 -19.82
N ASP A 12 15.75 -41.30 -20.45
CA ASP A 12 16.43 -40.20 -19.75
C ASP A 12 15.43 -39.34 -18.96
N ILE A 13 14.23 -39.11 -19.49
CA ILE A 13 13.14 -38.42 -18.79
C ILE A 13 12.71 -39.24 -17.57
N ILE A 14 12.43 -40.53 -17.74
CA ILE A 14 11.95 -41.41 -16.67
C ILE A 14 12.97 -41.49 -15.52
N ARG A 15 14.27 -41.57 -15.83
CA ARG A 15 15.35 -41.58 -14.83
C ARG A 15 15.48 -40.26 -14.05
N GLN A 16 15.02 -39.14 -14.62
CA GLN A 16 15.02 -37.84 -13.95
C GLN A 16 13.76 -37.59 -13.11
N LEU A 17 12.72 -38.43 -13.24
CA LEU A 17 11.45 -38.24 -12.54
C LEU A 17 11.48 -38.85 -11.13
N PRO A 18 11.14 -38.07 -10.08
CA PRO A 18 10.98 -38.61 -8.74
C PRO A 18 9.73 -39.51 -8.65
N LYS A 19 9.85 -40.68 -8.01
CA LYS A 19 8.73 -41.61 -7.78
C LYS A 19 7.84 -41.14 -6.60
N PRO A 20 6.51 -41.35 -6.61
CA PRO A 20 5.73 -41.88 -7.74
C PRO A 20 5.59 -40.84 -8.87
N PHE A 21 5.62 -41.29 -10.12
CA PHE A 21 5.45 -40.44 -11.29
C PHE A 21 4.37 -40.99 -12.22
N LEU A 22 3.77 -40.10 -13.02
CA LEU A 22 2.79 -40.46 -14.03
C LEU A 22 3.21 -39.87 -15.37
N LEU A 23 3.43 -40.73 -16.37
CA LEU A 23 3.73 -40.35 -17.74
C LEU A 23 2.44 -40.43 -18.57
N LEU A 24 2.00 -39.28 -19.08
CA LEU A 24 0.76 -39.12 -19.83
C LEU A 24 1.05 -38.55 -21.21
N GLY A 25 0.46 -39.12 -22.25
CA GLY A 25 0.59 -38.55 -23.59
C GLY A 25 -0.18 -39.30 -24.67
N ASP A 26 -0.28 -38.64 -25.83
CA ASP A 26 -0.69 -39.28 -27.09
C ASP A 26 0.55 -39.91 -27.73
N PHE A 27 0.80 -41.19 -27.41
CA PHE A 27 1.97 -41.92 -27.92
C PHE A 27 1.82 -42.26 -29.40
N ASN A 28 0.61 -42.14 -29.96
CA ASN A 28 0.28 -42.57 -31.32
C ASN A 28 0.86 -43.96 -31.65
N SER A 29 0.86 -44.85 -30.65
CA SER A 29 1.39 -46.21 -30.70
C SER A 29 0.21 -47.18 -30.65
N ARG A 30 0.12 -48.04 -31.65
CA ARG A 30 -1.03 -48.93 -31.83
C ARG A 30 -0.63 -50.35 -31.49
N ASN A 31 -1.36 -50.96 -30.56
CA ASN A 31 -1.15 -52.34 -30.17
C ASN A 31 -2.49 -53.00 -29.79
N VAL A 32 -2.60 -54.30 -30.03
CA VAL A 32 -3.72 -55.12 -29.57
C VAL A 32 -3.78 -55.17 -28.04
N SER A 33 -2.61 -55.18 -27.37
CA SER A 33 -2.50 -55.25 -25.91
C SER A 33 -3.17 -54.09 -25.17
N TRP A 34 -3.35 -52.94 -25.84
CA TRP A 34 -4.13 -51.79 -25.33
C TRP A 34 -5.27 -51.39 -26.28
N ARG A 35 -5.91 -52.36 -26.96
CA ARG A 35 -7.13 -52.20 -27.78
C ARG A 35 -7.01 -51.27 -29.01
N CYS A 36 -6.08 -51.57 -29.90
CA CYS A 36 -6.06 -51.07 -31.28
C CYS A 36 -6.34 -52.20 -32.29
N SER A 37 -6.97 -51.86 -33.42
CA SER A 37 -7.32 -52.81 -34.50
C SER A 37 -6.12 -53.44 -35.25
N HIS A 38 -4.94 -52.84 -35.15
CA HIS A 38 -3.71 -53.29 -35.79
C HIS A 38 -2.53 -52.78 -34.98
N THR A 39 -1.36 -53.38 -35.19
CA THR A 39 -0.11 -53.02 -34.53
C THR A 39 0.78 -52.19 -35.44
N ASP A 40 1.46 -51.16 -34.93
CA ASP A 40 2.41 -50.35 -35.70
C ASP A 40 3.85 -50.46 -35.18
N ASP A 41 4.85 -50.00 -35.95
CA ASP A 41 6.28 -50.15 -35.60
C ASP A 41 6.67 -49.40 -34.30
N ARG A 42 5.88 -48.38 -33.91
CA ARG A 42 6.09 -47.61 -32.68
C ARG A 42 5.73 -48.42 -31.42
N ARG A 43 5.01 -49.53 -31.58
CA ARG A 43 4.71 -50.49 -30.52
C ARG A 43 5.96 -51.02 -29.85
N LYS A 44 6.94 -51.51 -30.63
CA LYS A 44 8.14 -52.17 -30.10
C LYS A 44 8.89 -51.28 -29.11
N MET A 45 8.99 -49.99 -29.43
CA MET A 45 9.62 -49.00 -28.56
C MET A 45 8.88 -48.82 -27.22
N VAL A 46 7.55 -48.88 -27.21
CA VAL A 46 6.74 -48.71 -25.98
C VAL A 46 6.68 -50.01 -25.18
N GLU A 47 6.59 -51.17 -25.83
CA GLU A 47 6.65 -52.48 -25.14
C GLU A 47 8.01 -52.70 -24.49
N GLU A 48 9.10 -52.52 -25.23
CA GLU A 48 10.45 -52.60 -24.65
C GLU A 48 10.64 -51.60 -23.50
N LEU A 49 10.06 -50.40 -23.58
CA LEU A 49 10.12 -49.41 -22.49
C LEU A 49 9.35 -49.86 -21.24
N LEU A 50 8.20 -50.52 -21.42
CA LEU A 50 7.43 -51.07 -20.31
C LEU A 50 8.17 -52.22 -19.61
N ASP A 51 8.86 -53.05 -20.40
CA ASP A 51 9.65 -54.20 -19.92
C ASP A 51 10.99 -53.78 -19.28
N ASP A 52 11.70 -52.80 -19.84
CA ASP A 52 13.07 -52.42 -19.43
C ASP A 52 13.12 -51.63 -18.09
N GLU A 53 12.08 -50.88 -17.69
CA GLU A 53 12.15 -49.87 -16.60
C GLU A 53 11.14 -50.08 -15.45
N ASN A 54 10.60 -51.30 -15.25
CA ASN A 54 9.61 -51.63 -14.20
C ASN A 54 8.39 -50.70 -14.19
N LEU A 55 7.84 -50.45 -15.39
CA LEU A 55 6.71 -49.56 -15.61
C LEU A 55 5.40 -50.34 -15.71
N PHE A 56 4.30 -49.68 -15.36
CA PHE A 56 2.96 -50.24 -15.40
C PHE A 56 2.04 -49.35 -16.23
N LEU A 57 1.32 -49.95 -17.18
CA LEU A 57 0.31 -49.27 -17.98
C LEU A 57 -1.04 -49.29 -17.25
N LEU A 58 -1.55 -48.13 -16.88
CA LEU A 58 -2.82 -47.98 -16.15
C LEU A 58 -4.08 -48.17 -17.04
N ASN A 59 -3.93 -48.15 -18.36
CA ASN A 59 -5.05 -48.26 -19.28
C ASN A 59 -5.75 -49.63 -19.14
N ASN A 60 -7.07 -49.64 -18.92
CA ASN A 60 -7.88 -50.85 -18.73
C ASN A 60 -8.49 -51.40 -20.05
N ASN A 61 -7.85 -51.15 -21.19
CA ASN A 61 -8.38 -51.45 -22.52
C ASN A 61 -9.67 -50.70 -22.88
N GLU A 62 -10.05 -49.59 -22.28
CA GLU A 62 -11.10 -48.72 -22.82
C GLU A 62 -10.57 -47.83 -23.97
N PRO A 63 -11.37 -47.55 -25.02
CA PRO A 63 -10.90 -46.76 -26.16
C PRO A 63 -10.74 -45.28 -25.80
N THR A 64 -9.53 -44.75 -25.93
CA THR A 64 -9.22 -43.34 -25.62
C THR A 64 -9.38 -42.41 -26.84
N ARG A 65 -9.53 -42.93 -28.05
CA ARG A 65 -9.80 -42.16 -29.28
C ARG A 65 -10.84 -42.81 -30.19
N HIS A 66 -11.64 -41.98 -30.85
CA HIS A 66 -12.56 -42.36 -31.92
C HIS A 66 -12.17 -41.69 -33.24
N ASN A 67 -11.88 -42.48 -34.27
CA ASN A 67 -11.59 -41.98 -35.60
C ASN A 67 -12.89 -41.75 -36.39
N ILE A 68 -13.22 -40.48 -36.63
CA ILE A 68 -14.47 -40.06 -37.28
C ILE A 68 -14.52 -40.49 -38.77
N ALA A 69 -13.37 -40.62 -39.43
CA ALA A 69 -13.31 -40.95 -40.85
C ALA A 69 -13.68 -42.43 -41.12
N ASN A 70 -13.29 -43.34 -40.22
CA ASN A 70 -13.40 -44.79 -40.44
C ASN A 70 -14.28 -45.48 -39.39
N GLY A 71 -14.81 -44.75 -38.40
CA GLY A 71 -15.64 -45.29 -37.32
C GLY A 71 -14.91 -46.19 -36.31
N THR A 72 -13.58 -46.23 -36.36
CA THR A 72 -12.75 -47.12 -35.53
C THR A 72 -12.39 -46.50 -34.18
N PHE A 73 -12.27 -47.35 -33.17
CA PHE A 73 -11.85 -46.99 -31.82
C PHE A 73 -10.43 -47.48 -31.56
N SER A 74 -9.63 -46.69 -30.86
CA SER A 74 -8.23 -47.02 -30.54
C SER A 74 -7.86 -46.42 -29.19
N ALA A 75 -7.01 -47.09 -28.41
CA ALA A 75 -6.42 -46.48 -27.21
C ALA A 75 -4.97 -46.06 -27.46
N ILE A 76 -4.76 -44.85 -28.00
CA ILE A 76 -3.40 -44.35 -28.31
C ILE A 76 -2.88 -43.36 -27.26
N ASP A 77 -3.77 -42.85 -26.41
CA ASP A 77 -3.43 -42.07 -25.23
C ASP A 77 -3.11 -43.03 -24.09
N LEU A 78 -1.84 -43.12 -23.69
CA LEU A 78 -1.35 -44.06 -22.69
C LEU A 78 -1.02 -43.35 -21.37
N SER A 79 -1.29 -44.03 -20.27
CA SER A 79 -1.00 -43.60 -18.90
C SER A 79 -0.09 -44.60 -18.23
N ILE A 80 1.19 -44.25 -18.08
CA ILE A 80 2.23 -45.16 -17.58
C ILE A 80 2.72 -44.63 -16.23
N THR A 81 2.91 -45.53 -15.26
CA THR A 81 3.40 -45.21 -13.91
C THR A 81 4.45 -46.23 -13.49
N ASN A 82 5.13 -46.04 -12.36
CA ASN A 82 6.00 -47.08 -11.81
C ASN A 82 5.18 -48.17 -11.10
N LEU A 83 5.60 -49.44 -11.19
CA LEU A 83 4.85 -50.60 -10.66
C LEU A 83 4.34 -50.41 -9.22
N ASN A 84 5.19 -49.97 -8.30
CA ASN A 84 4.84 -49.78 -6.88
C ASN A 84 3.78 -48.69 -6.61
N SER A 85 3.51 -47.82 -7.59
CA SER A 85 2.55 -46.73 -7.46
C SER A 85 1.21 -47.01 -8.13
N ALA A 86 1.11 -48.08 -8.92
CA ALA A 86 -0.09 -48.37 -9.71
C ALA A 86 -1.34 -48.54 -8.83
N SER A 87 -1.20 -49.12 -7.64
CA SER A 87 -2.28 -49.27 -6.67
C SER A 87 -2.82 -47.96 -6.08
N LEU A 88 -2.08 -46.85 -6.23
CA LEU A 88 -2.50 -45.53 -5.74
C LEU A 88 -3.40 -44.80 -6.75
N PHE A 89 -3.52 -45.31 -7.98
CA PHE A 89 -4.26 -44.66 -9.06
C PHE A 89 -5.40 -45.53 -9.57
N GLU A 90 -6.60 -44.96 -9.64
CA GLU A 90 -7.72 -45.52 -10.39
C GLU A 90 -7.84 -44.83 -11.74
N TRP A 91 -7.95 -45.62 -12.81
CA TRP A 91 -7.99 -45.14 -14.18
C TRP A 91 -9.33 -45.48 -14.82
N GLN A 92 -9.93 -44.51 -15.52
CA GLN A 92 -11.18 -44.70 -16.27
C GLN A 92 -11.25 -43.76 -17.49
N VAL A 93 -11.92 -44.18 -18.57
CA VAL A 93 -12.28 -43.24 -19.65
C VAL A 93 -13.55 -42.49 -19.24
N LEU A 94 -13.42 -41.18 -19.05
CA LEU A 94 -14.55 -40.34 -18.72
C LEU A 94 -15.46 -40.20 -19.94
N THR A 95 -16.70 -40.66 -19.79
CA THR A 95 -17.77 -40.45 -20.79
C THR A 95 -18.26 -39.00 -20.84
N SER A 96 -17.69 -38.13 -20.01
CA SER A 96 -18.07 -36.73 -19.91
C SER A 96 -17.30 -35.86 -20.91
N TYR A 97 -18.05 -34.95 -21.53
CA TYR A 97 -17.71 -34.08 -22.65
C TYR A 97 -16.24 -33.69 -22.81
N ASN A 98 -15.64 -34.05 -23.95
CA ASN A 98 -14.69 -33.17 -24.60
C ASN A 98 -14.91 -33.17 -26.10
N SER A 99 -14.90 -31.96 -26.65
CA SER A 99 -15.17 -31.71 -28.06
C SER A 99 -14.01 -32.10 -28.99
N SER A 100 -13.30 -33.17 -28.64
CA SER A 100 -12.18 -33.79 -29.32
C SER A 100 -12.58 -35.13 -29.93
N ASN A 101 -11.76 -35.68 -30.81
CA ASN A 101 -11.78 -37.09 -31.21
C ASN A 101 -11.12 -38.01 -30.17
N HIS A 102 -10.47 -37.44 -29.15
CA HIS A 102 -9.96 -38.13 -27.97
C HIS A 102 -10.95 -38.01 -26.81
N TRP A 103 -11.16 -39.12 -26.11
CA TRP A 103 -11.95 -39.22 -24.89
C TRP A 103 -11.08 -38.82 -23.69
N PRO A 104 -11.60 -37.99 -22.77
CA PRO A 104 -10.84 -37.61 -21.60
C PRO A 104 -10.61 -38.83 -20.70
N ILE A 105 -9.38 -38.99 -20.26
CA ILE A 105 -8.98 -39.99 -19.28
C ILE A 105 -9.09 -39.37 -17.89
N GLY A 106 -9.78 -40.07 -16.98
CA GLY A 106 -9.84 -39.74 -15.56
C GLY A 106 -8.89 -40.63 -14.80
N ILE A 107 -7.97 -40.02 -14.06
CA ILE A 107 -7.06 -40.73 -13.16
C ILE A 107 -7.29 -40.15 -11.77
N GLN A 108 -7.76 -40.98 -10.85
CA GLN A 108 -8.00 -40.59 -9.47
C GLN A 108 -6.86 -41.13 -8.61
N PHE A 109 -6.19 -40.23 -7.89
CA PHE A 109 -5.14 -40.58 -6.94
C PHE A 109 -5.76 -40.72 -5.55
N PHE A 110 -5.55 -41.88 -4.92
CA PHE A 110 -5.95 -42.12 -3.55
C PHE A 110 -4.79 -41.80 -2.62
N GLU A 111 -4.81 -40.60 -2.07
CA GLU A 111 -3.94 -40.24 -0.96
C GLU A 111 -4.70 -40.51 0.34
N HIS A 112 -4.13 -41.29 1.27
CA HIS A 112 -4.61 -41.36 2.64
C HIS A 112 -4.27 -40.04 3.38
N SER A 113 -4.76 -38.91 2.90
CA SER A 113 -4.67 -37.65 3.64
C SER A 113 -5.86 -37.54 4.60
N PRO A 114 -5.63 -37.27 5.89
CA PRO A 114 -6.72 -37.11 6.85
C PRO A 114 -7.62 -35.95 6.42
N PRO A 115 -8.94 -36.01 6.70
CA PRO A 115 -9.85 -34.93 6.36
C PRO A 115 -9.36 -33.62 6.99
N SER A 116 -9.18 -32.59 6.15
CA SER A 116 -8.82 -31.25 6.61
C SER A 116 -9.83 -30.78 7.66
N GLN A 117 -9.37 -30.46 8.87
CA GLN A 117 -10.24 -29.92 9.92
C GLN A 117 -10.94 -28.63 9.43
N LEU A 118 -12.25 -28.54 9.68
CA LEU A 118 -13.07 -27.39 9.30
C LEU A 118 -12.61 -26.15 10.07
N SER A 119 -12.23 -25.09 9.35
CA SER A 119 -11.85 -23.82 9.97
C SER A 119 -13.09 -23.07 10.48
N THR A 120 -13.10 -22.69 11.75
CA THR A 120 -14.06 -21.75 12.34
C THR A 120 -13.49 -20.33 12.38
N HIS A 121 -14.32 -19.33 12.08
CA HIS A 121 -13.96 -17.91 12.19
C HIS A 121 -15.14 -17.09 12.71
N TRP A 122 -14.86 -15.98 13.41
CA TRP A 122 -15.89 -15.04 13.88
C TRP A 122 -16.76 -14.48 12.74
N ASN A 123 -18.08 -14.42 12.96
CA ASN A 123 -19.04 -13.89 11.99
C ASN A 123 -19.11 -12.35 12.01
N LEU A 124 -18.04 -11.68 11.58
CA LEU A 124 -17.94 -10.21 11.59
C LEU A 124 -18.73 -9.49 10.48
N GLN A 125 -19.60 -10.18 9.74
CA GLN A 125 -20.39 -9.54 8.68
C GLN A 125 -21.62 -8.83 9.25
N ASN A 126 -22.33 -9.49 10.17
CA ASN A 126 -23.52 -8.95 10.84
C ASN A 126 -23.44 -9.18 12.37
N PRO A 127 -22.49 -8.54 13.08
CA PRO A 127 -22.36 -8.64 14.54
C PRO A 127 -23.45 -7.82 15.26
N ASN A 128 -23.99 -8.33 16.37
CA ASN A 128 -24.83 -7.55 17.29
C ASN A 128 -23.96 -6.87 18.35
N TRP A 129 -23.53 -5.63 18.10
CA TRP A 129 -22.65 -4.89 19.01
C TRP A 129 -23.36 -4.36 20.25
N GLU A 130 -24.67 -4.08 20.17
CA GLU A 130 -25.46 -3.61 21.31
C GLU A 130 -25.53 -4.70 22.38
N LEU A 131 -25.96 -5.91 21.99
CA LEU A 131 -25.96 -7.08 22.87
C LEU A 131 -24.56 -7.44 23.38
N TYR A 132 -23.53 -7.30 22.53
CA TYR A 132 -22.14 -7.51 22.95
C TYR A 132 -21.72 -6.58 24.09
N SER A 133 -22.04 -5.28 23.98
CA SER A 133 -21.72 -4.29 25.01
C SER A 133 -22.53 -4.51 26.29
N GLU A 134 -23.84 -4.79 26.18
CA GLU A 134 -24.71 -5.05 27.33
C GLU A 134 -24.26 -6.28 28.15
N LEU A 135 -23.88 -7.38 27.48
CA LEU A 135 -23.40 -8.59 28.16
C LEU A 135 -22.11 -8.33 28.95
N ILE A 136 -21.18 -7.55 28.40
CA ILE A 136 -19.94 -7.21 29.08
C ILE A 136 -20.20 -6.29 30.28
N GLU A 137 -21.08 -5.29 30.15
CA GLU A 137 -21.45 -4.43 31.27
C GLU A 137 -22.11 -5.23 32.39
N HIS A 138 -23.04 -6.12 32.04
CA HIS A 138 -23.70 -7.01 33.00
C HIS A 138 -22.70 -7.90 33.75
N ASP A 139 -21.79 -8.57 33.04
CA ASP A 139 -20.85 -9.50 33.67
C ASP A 139 -19.81 -8.77 34.55
N LEU A 140 -19.33 -7.59 34.12
CA LEU A 140 -18.42 -6.78 34.92
C LEU A 140 -19.08 -6.14 36.15
N ASN A 141 -20.38 -5.78 36.07
CA ASN A 141 -21.12 -5.26 37.22
C ASN A 141 -21.42 -6.35 38.26
N ASN A 142 -21.77 -7.56 37.81
CA ASN A 142 -22.08 -8.67 38.70
C ASN A 142 -20.84 -9.33 39.32
N LYS A 143 -19.73 -9.35 38.57
CA LYS A 143 -18.45 -9.92 39.00
C LYS A 143 -17.34 -8.88 38.76
N PRO A 144 -17.25 -7.84 39.60
CA PRO A 144 -16.19 -6.87 39.49
C PRO A 144 -14.84 -7.56 39.68
N ILE A 145 -13.88 -7.20 38.83
CA ILE A 145 -12.52 -7.70 38.95
C ILE A 145 -11.88 -7.02 40.16
N ASP A 146 -11.44 -7.82 41.14
CA ASP A 146 -10.69 -7.31 42.29
C ASP A 146 -9.23 -7.09 41.91
N PHE A 147 -8.73 -5.89 42.16
CA PHE A 147 -7.36 -5.47 41.86
C PHE A 147 -6.52 -5.24 43.12
N ASN A 148 -7.12 -5.31 44.31
CA ASN A 148 -6.42 -5.01 45.56
C ASN A 148 -5.42 -6.11 45.94
N CYS A 149 -5.65 -7.35 45.48
CA CYS A 149 -4.81 -8.51 45.73
C CYS A 149 -3.98 -8.89 44.50
N CYS A 150 -3.40 -7.93 43.76
CA CYS A 150 -2.58 -8.21 42.59
C CYS A 150 -1.11 -7.87 42.85
N ASP A 151 -0.42 -8.76 43.54
CA ASP A 151 1.00 -8.61 43.89
C ASP A 151 1.89 -9.66 43.23
N ASN A 152 1.32 -10.76 42.71
CA ASN A 152 2.08 -11.83 42.09
C ASN A 152 1.63 -12.20 40.65
N GLN A 153 2.47 -12.99 39.99
CA GLN A 153 2.28 -13.43 38.61
C GLN A 153 1.02 -14.30 38.41
N VAL A 154 0.58 -15.04 39.43
CA VAL A 154 -0.58 -15.96 39.33
C VAL A 154 -1.89 -15.18 39.35
N GLU A 155 -1.98 -14.16 40.20
CA GLU A 155 -3.14 -13.28 40.31
C GLU A 155 -3.36 -12.49 39.02
N ILE A 156 -2.31 -11.87 38.48
CA ILE A 156 -2.43 -11.09 37.25
C ILE A 156 -2.79 -11.96 36.04
N ASP A 157 -2.27 -13.19 35.97
CA ASP A 157 -2.63 -14.15 34.93
C ASP A 157 -4.12 -14.52 35.02
N SER A 158 -4.62 -14.68 36.24
CA SER A 158 -6.03 -14.97 36.51
C SER A 158 -6.95 -13.81 36.13
N ILE A 159 -6.57 -12.56 36.47
CA ILE A 159 -7.29 -11.34 36.12
C ILE A 159 -7.39 -11.17 34.59
N VAL A 160 -6.27 -11.29 33.88
CA VAL A 160 -6.23 -11.14 32.42
C VAL A 160 -7.01 -12.25 31.72
N LYS A 161 -6.96 -13.47 32.27
CA LYS A 161 -7.76 -14.60 31.78
C LYS A 161 -9.25 -14.33 31.94
N LEU A 162 -9.69 -13.94 33.14
CA LEU A 162 -11.09 -13.62 33.43
C LEU A 162 -11.64 -12.56 32.47
N PHE A 163 -10.90 -11.46 32.28
CA PHE A 163 -11.30 -10.41 31.34
C PHE A 163 -11.36 -10.90 29.88
N THR A 164 -10.40 -11.74 29.48
CA THR A 164 -10.39 -12.37 28.14
C THR A 164 -11.59 -13.28 27.94
N ASP A 165 -11.93 -14.09 28.95
CA ASP A 165 -13.05 -15.02 28.92
C ASP A 165 -14.39 -14.27 28.82
N ILE A 166 -14.58 -13.18 29.59
CA ILE A 166 -15.77 -12.30 29.49
C ILE A 166 -15.96 -11.80 28.05
N ILE A 167 -14.88 -11.29 27.43
CA ILE A 167 -14.94 -10.81 26.04
C ILE A 167 -15.33 -11.92 25.06
N ILE A 168 -14.74 -13.11 25.21
CA ILE A 168 -14.96 -14.24 24.30
C ILE A 168 -16.36 -14.82 24.48
N GLU A 169 -16.84 -14.96 25.71
CA GLU A 169 -18.19 -15.45 26.02
C GLU A 169 -19.27 -14.50 25.48
N ALA A 170 -19.11 -13.19 25.71
CA ALA A 170 -20.00 -12.18 25.15
C ALA A 170 -20.01 -12.25 23.62
N ALA A 171 -18.84 -12.37 22.98
CA ALA A 171 -18.74 -12.50 21.53
C ALA A 171 -19.34 -13.81 20.98
N ASN A 172 -19.19 -14.92 21.69
CA ASN A 172 -19.81 -16.19 21.31
C ASN A 172 -21.34 -16.09 21.30
N LYS A 173 -21.94 -15.44 22.30
CA LYS A 173 -23.39 -15.22 22.41
C LYS A 173 -23.94 -14.21 21.39
N SER A 174 -23.22 -13.11 21.17
CA SER A 174 -23.70 -11.97 20.36
C SER A 174 -23.32 -12.02 18.87
N ILE A 175 -22.20 -12.66 18.53
CA ILE A 175 -21.63 -12.66 17.16
C ILE A 175 -21.61 -14.08 16.59
N GLY A 176 -21.16 -15.06 17.39
CA GLY A 176 -21.06 -16.46 17.00
C GLY A 176 -19.93 -16.78 16.01
N LEU A 177 -19.65 -18.09 15.88
CA LEU A 177 -18.65 -18.63 14.96
C LEU A 177 -19.30 -19.14 13.67
N LYS A 178 -18.66 -18.86 12.53
CA LYS A 178 -19.03 -19.40 11.23
C LYS A 178 -18.13 -20.58 10.90
N THR A 179 -18.74 -21.74 10.65
CA THR A 179 -18.07 -22.91 10.09
C THR A 179 -18.08 -22.81 8.56
N ASN A 180 -16.91 -22.85 7.94
CA ASN A 180 -16.84 -23.07 6.50
C ASN A 180 -17.03 -24.57 6.26
N LEU A 181 -18.24 -24.99 5.90
CA LEU A 181 -18.48 -26.33 5.35
C LEU A 181 -17.58 -26.51 4.12
N SER A 182 -16.49 -27.26 4.30
CA SER A 182 -15.65 -27.71 3.20
C SER A 182 -16.50 -28.57 2.26
N SER A 183 -16.30 -28.40 0.95
CA SER A 183 -16.58 -29.39 -0.11
C SER A 183 -17.83 -29.34 -0.99
N ARG A 184 -18.68 -28.30 -1.02
CA ARG A 184 -19.39 -28.05 -2.29
C ARG A 184 -18.42 -27.40 -3.26
N LYS A 185 -17.85 -28.20 -4.19
CA LYS A 185 -17.16 -27.69 -5.39
C LYS A 185 -18.02 -26.57 -5.94
N LYS A 186 -17.57 -25.32 -5.80
CA LYS A 186 -18.32 -24.18 -6.32
C LYS A 186 -18.43 -24.43 -7.82
N ASN A 187 -19.66 -24.56 -8.30
CA ASN A 187 -19.90 -24.65 -9.73
C ASN A 187 -19.21 -23.46 -10.39
N VAL A 188 -18.55 -23.73 -11.52
CA VAL A 188 -17.92 -22.66 -12.29
C VAL A 188 -18.98 -21.59 -12.62
N PRO A 189 -18.66 -20.29 -12.50
CA PRO A 189 -19.68 -19.23 -12.54
C PRO A 189 -20.53 -19.20 -13.82
N TRP A 190 -20.02 -19.78 -14.92
CA TRP A 190 -20.68 -19.83 -16.22
C TRP A 190 -21.57 -21.05 -16.43
N TRP A 191 -21.61 -22.01 -15.50
CA TRP A 191 -22.43 -23.21 -15.64
C TRP A 191 -23.86 -22.95 -15.17
N ASN A 192 -24.79 -22.82 -16.11
CA ASN A 192 -26.21 -22.57 -15.87
C ASN A 192 -27.09 -23.73 -16.36
N LYS A 193 -28.42 -23.61 -16.18
CA LYS A 193 -29.40 -24.63 -16.61
C LYS A 193 -29.31 -24.92 -18.11
N ASP A 194 -29.17 -23.89 -18.95
CA ASP A 194 -29.05 -24.04 -20.41
C ASP A 194 -27.81 -24.85 -20.81
N CYS A 195 -26.66 -24.61 -20.16
CA CYS A 195 -25.46 -25.41 -20.35
C CYS A 195 -25.71 -26.89 -19.99
N HIS A 196 -26.38 -27.12 -18.85
CA HIS A 196 -26.70 -28.46 -18.39
C HIS A 196 -27.60 -29.21 -19.39
N GLU A 197 -28.70 -28.59 -19.82
CA GLU A 197 -29.65 -29.18 -20.78
C GLU A 197 -29.02 -29.43 -22.16
N ALA A 198 -28.26 -28.46 -22.68
CA ALA A 198 -27.58 -28.61 -23.96
C ALA A 198 -26.58 -29.77 -23.96
N ILE A 199 -25.87 -29.97 -22.83
CA ILE A 199 -24.91 -31.06 -22.65
C ILE A 199 -25.63 -32.40 -22.45
N LEU A 200 -26.73 -32.44 -21.70
CA LEU A 200 -27.56 -33.64 -21.57
C LEU A 200 -28.12 -34.08 -22.93
N ASN A 201 -28.64 -33.15 -23.75
CA ASN A 201 -29.13 -33.46 -25.08
C ASN A 201 -28.01 -34.01 -25.99
N TYR A 202 -26.82 -33.39 -25.95
CA TYR A 202 -25.65 -33.92 -26.63
C TYR A 202 -25.30 -35.34 -26.18
N LYS A 203 -25.26 -35.63 -24.87
CA LYS A 203 -24.99 -36.96 -24.33
C LYS A 203 -26.05 -37.98 -24.76
N LYS A 204 -27.34 -37.61 -24.75
CA LYS A 204 -28.44 -38.45 -25.24
C LYS A 204 -28.25 -38.82 -26.71
N LYS A 205 -27.95 -37.84 -27.57
CA LYS A 205 -27.69 -38.08 -29.01
C LYS A 205 -26.41 -38.87 -29.26
N LEU A 206 -25.38 -38.70 -28.43
CA LEU A 206 -24.14 -39.47 -28.50
C LEU A 206 -24.38 -40.94 -28.14
N ASN A 207 -25.11 -41.21 -27.07
CA ASN A 207 -25.45 -42.57 -26.66
C ASN A 207 -26.35 -43.26 -27.68
N HIS A 208 -27.30 -42.53 -28.29
CA HIS A 208 -28.12 -43.04 -29.38
C HIS A 208 -27.26 -43.42 -30.61
N TYR A 209 -26.40 -42.51 -31.05
CA TYR A 209 -25.48 -42.76 -32.17
C TYR A 209 -24.52 -43.93 -31.90
N LYS A 210 -24.03 -44.10 -30.66
CA LYS A 210 -23.18 -45.25 -30.29
C LYS A 210 -23.89 -46.59 -30.52
N LYS A 211 -25.21 -46.65 -30.36
CA LYS A 211 -26.03 -47.84 -30.59
C LYS A 211 -26.32 -48.05 -32.07
N THR A 212 -26.70 -47.00 -32.79
CA THR A 212 -27.22 -47.11 -34.17
C THR A 212 -26.15 -46.99 -35.26
N LYS A 213 -25.10 -46.20 -35.03
CA LYS A 213 -24.04 -45.84 -35.99
C LYS A 213 -24.57 -45.27 -37.33
N SER A 214 -25.82 -44.80 -37.39
CA SER A 214 -26.45 -44.33 -38.63
C SER A 214 -25.94 -42.95 -39.06
N CYS A 215 -25.98 -42.66 -40.37
CA CYS A 215 -25.60 -41.35 -40.91
C CYS A 215 -26.53 -40.23 -40.42
N GLN A 216 -27.83 -40.51 -40.29
CA GLN A 216 -28.83 -39.54 -39.84
C GLN A 216 -28.64 -39.17 -38.36
N ASP A 217 -28.34 -40.14 -37.50
CA ASP A 217 -28.01 -39.90 -36.09
C ASP A 217 -26.69 -39.12 -35.93
N HIS A 218 -25.73 -39.35 -36.83
CA HIS A 218 -24.48 -38.58 -36.86
C HIS A 218 -24.72 -37.09 -37.16
N VAL A 219 -25.63 -36.75 -38.07
CA VAL A 219 -26.01 -35.36 -38.34
C VAL A 219 -26.68 -34.72 -37.12
N LEU A 220 -27.59 -35.44 -36.45
CA LEU A 220 -28.23 -34.96 -35.21
C LEU A 220 -27.21 -34.74 -34.09
N LEU A 221 -26.25 -35.65 -33.94
CA LEU A 221 -25.13 -35.51 -33.01
C LEU A 221 -24.29 -34.26 -33.31
N LYS A 222 -23.97 -33.99 -34.59
CA LYS A 222 -23.23 -32.77 -35.00
C LYS A 222 -23.98 -31.50 -34.64
N LYS A 223 -25.29 -31.44 -34.88
CA LYS A 223 -26.15 -30.30 -34.51
C LYS A 223 -26.17 -30.09 -32.99
N ALA A 224 -26.37 -31.14 -32.21
CA ALA A 224 -26.35 -31.08 -30.74
C ALA A 224 -24.97 -30.68 -30.18
N ARG A 225 -23.87 -31.14 -30.80
CA ARG A 225 -22.50 -30.75 -30.47
C ARG A 225 -22.23 -29.27 -30.76
N ALA A 226 -22.66 -28.76 -31.92
CA ALA A 226 -22.51 -27.35 -32.27
C ALA A 226 -23.31 -26.46 -31.31
N ARG A 227 -24.56 -26.82 -30.99
CA ARG A 227 -25.41 -26.09 -30.05
C ARG A 227 -24.84 -26.06 -28.63
N SER A 228 -24.39 -27.20 -28.11
CA SER A 228 -23.74 -27.26 -26.78
C SER A 228 -22.44 -26.43 -26.72
N ARG A 229 -21.62 -26.45 -27.79
CA ARG A 229 -20.43 -25.59 -27.91
C ARG A 229 -20.79 -24.11 -27.90
N PHE A 230 -21.77 -23.71 -28.69
CA PHE A 230 -22.24 -22.33 -28.78
C PHE A 230 -22.74 -21.83 -27.42
N ILE A 231 -23.66 -22.56 -26.78
CA ILE A 231 -24.22 -22.18 -25.47
C ILE A 231 -23.12 -22.11 -24.41
N THR A 232 -22.23 -23.10 -24.33
CA THR A 232 -21.12 -23.09 -23.37
C THR A 232 -20.17 -21.90 -23.59
N LYS A 233 -19.83 -21.59 -24.84
CA LYS A 233 -18.97 -20.45 -25.17
C LYS A 233 -19.68 -19.12 -24.84
N ASN A 234 -20.97 -19.03 -25.13
CA ASN A 234 -21.79 -17.86 -24.83
C ASN A 234 -21.89 -17.63 -23.31
N SER A 235 -22.25 -18.65 -22.52
CA SER A 235 -22.32 -18.55 -21.06
C SER A 235 -20.98 -18.21 -20.42
N LYS A 236 -19.86 -18.77 -20.92
CA LYS A 236 -18.51 -18.38 -20.50
C LYS A 236 -18.23 -16.90 -20.77
N THR A 237 -18.62 -16.42 -21.94
CA THR A 237 -18.43 -15.03 -22.35
C THR A 237 -19.27 -14.08 -21.50
N LEU A 238 -20.57 -14.37 -21.33
CA LEU A 238 -21.48 -13.58 -20.50
C LEU A 238 -21.03 -13.52 -19.04
N SER A 239 -20.66 -14.66 -18.45
CA SER A 239 -20.14 -14.73 -17.09
C SER A 239 -18.87 -13.88 -16.90
N TRP A 240 -17.99 -13.86 -17.91
CA TRP A 240 -16.81 -12.98 -17.90
C TRP A 240 -17.19 -11.49 -18.02
N GLN A 241 -18.16 -11.17 -18.86
CA GLN A 241 -18.68 -9.80 -18.99
C GLN A 241 -19.30 -9.31 -17.69
N GLU A 242 -20.07 -10.14 -16.99
CA GLU A 242 -20.63 -9.83 -15.67
C GLU A 242 -19.54 -9.67 -14.60
N PHE A 243 -18.53 -10.54 -14.61
CA PHE A 243 -17.41 -10.47 -13.67
C PHE A 243 -16.61 -9.17 -13.81
N THR A 244 -16.34 -8.74 -15.04
CA THR A 244 -15.60 -7.50 -15.33
C THR A 244 -16.46 -6.24 -15.13
N SER A 245 -17.75 -6.30 -15.47
CA SER A 245 -18.70 -5.19 -15.28
C SER A 245 -19.07 -4.97 -13.81
N SER A 246 -18.98 -6.01 -12.98
CA SER A 246 -19.12 -5.90 -11.52
C SER A 246 -17.90 -5.28 -10.82
N ILE A 247 -16.96 -4.70 -11.57
CA ILE A 247 -15.91 -3.80 -11.05
C ILE A 247 -16.33 -2.38 -11.44
N ASN A 248 -17.15 -1.78 -10.59
CA ASN A 248 -17.73 -0.45 -10.81
C ASN A 248 -17.48 0.49 -9.62
N GLN A 249 -17.96 1.73 -9.70
CA GLN A 249 -17.76 2.75 -8.67
C GLN A 249 -18.34 2.38 -7.31
N LYS A 250 -19.44 1.61 -7.29
CA LYS A 250 -20.15 1.19 -6.07
C LYS A 250 -19.47 -0.01 -5.39
N THR A 251 -18.55 -0.68 -6.09
CA THR A 251 -17.86 -1.86 -5.56
C THR A 251 -16.82 -1.47 -4.52
N SER A 252 -16.85 -2.12 -3.35
CA SER A 252 -15.86 -1.85 -2.30
C SER A 252 -14.42 -2.13 -2.78
N PRO A 253 -13.42 -1.33 -2.39
CA PRO A 253 -12.04 -1.53 -2.80
C PRO A 253 -11.50 -2.93 -2.49
N LYS A 254 -11.91 -3.54 -1.37
CA LYS A 254 -11.52 -4.90 -0.97
C LYS A 254 -11.95 -5.93 -2.03
N ILE A 255 -13.19 -5.86 -2.51
CA ILE A 255 -13.70 -6.77 -3.54
C ILE A 255 -12.97 -6.57 -4.87
N ILE A 256 -12.75 -5.32 -5.28
CA ILE A 256 -12.00 -4.99 -6.50
C ILE A 256 -10.59 -5.61 -6.45
N TRP A 257 -9.88 -5.44 -5.33
CA TRP A 257 -8.52 -5.98 -5.18
C TRP A 257 -8.50 -7.51 -5.12
N ASN A 258 -9.49 -8.15 -4.53
CA ASN A 258 -9.63 -9.61 -4.56
C ASN A 258 -9.78 -10.12 -6.00
N LYS A 259 -10.64 -9.47 -6.81
CA LYS A 259 -10.80 -9.79 -8.23
C LYS A 259 -9.48 -9.57 -9.00
N ILE A 260 -8.81 -8.43 -8.81
CA ILE A 260 -7.53 -8.13 -9.47
C ILE A 260 -6.42 -9.12 -9.07
N ASN A 261 -6.35 -9.54 -7.80
CA ASN A 261 -5.36 -10.51 -7.36
C ASN A 261 -5.63 -11.89 -7.95
N SER A 262 -6.90 -12.28 -8.07
CA SER A 262 -7.29 -13.48 -8.81
C SER A 262 -6.84 -13.41 -10.28
N LEU A 263 -7.02 -12.27 -10.96
CA LEU A 263 -6.54 -12.05 -12.33
C LEU A 263 -5.01 -12.10 -12.47
N LYS A 264 -4.28 -11.71 -11.43
CA LYS A 264 -2.82 -11.84 -11.36
C LYS A 264 -2.35 -13.29 -11.17
N GLY A 265 -3.26 -14.25 -11.04
CA GLY A 265 -2.95 -15.63 -10.65
C GLY A 265 -2.44 -15.73 -9.19
N LYS A 266 -2.64 -14.68 -8.38
CA LYS A 266 -2.32 -14.72 -6.96
C LYS A 266 -3.51 -15.33 -6.22
N GLN A 267 -3.54 -16.65 -6.11
CA GLN A 267 -4.39 -17.31 -5.12
C GLN A 267 -3.90 -16.95 -3.72
N PHE A 268 -4.79 -16.98 -2.73
CA PHE A 268 -4.38 -16.93 -1.32
C PHE A 268 -3.26 -17.97 -1.15
N LYS A 269 -2.12 -17.52 -0.62
CA LYS A 269 -0.87 -18.29 -0.62
C LYS A 269 -1.03 -19.49 0.31
N ILE A 270 -1.55 -20.59 -0.22
CA ILE A 270 -1.45 -21.90 0.41
C ILE A 270 0.04 -22.25 0.34
N ILE A 271 0.61 -22.60 1.49
CA ILE A 271 1.96 -23.15 1.57
C ILE A 271 1.95 -24.42 0.72
N PRO A 272 2.89 -24.61 -0.22
CA PRO A 272 2.90 -25.80 -1.07
C PRO A 272 2.82 -27.08 -0.24
N ASP A 273 2.13 -28.09 -0.76
CA ASP A 273 2.00 -29.40 -0.09
C ASP A 273 3.37 -30.10 0.05
N ILE A 274 4.34 -29.72 -0.80
CA ILE A 274 5.71 -30.20 -0.77
C ILE A 274 6.66 -29.05 -0.46
N LEU A 275 7.48 -29.22 0.58
CA LEU A 275 8.54 -28.30 0.96
C LEU A 275 9.89 -29.02 1.01
N TYR A 276 10.97 -28.25 0.88
CA TYR A 276 12.33 -28.73 1.02
C TYR A 276 13.02 -28.02 2.19
N TYR A 277 13.74 -28.81 2.98
CA TYR A 277 14.63 -28.33 4.04
C TYR A 277 15.89 -29.18 4.02
N ASN A 278 17.07 -28.56 3.85
CA ASN A 278 18.35 -29.27 3.73
C ASN A 278 18.34 -30.43 2.70
N GLN A 279 17.66 -30.25 1.57
CA GLN A 279 17.46 -31.26 0.52
C GLN A 279 16.46 -32.38 0.85
N ASP A 280 15.95 -32.45 2.09
CA ASP A 280 14.89 -33.39 2.48
C ASP A 280 13.50 -32.90 2.04
N LYS A 281 12.67 -33.83 1.57
CA LYS A 281 11.31 -33.57 1.09
C LYS A 281 10.29 -33.73 2.23
N ILE A 282 9.55 -32.67 2.52
CA ILE A 282 8.48 -32.63 3.54
C ILE A 282 7.14 -32.60 2.81
N VAL A 283 6.22 -33.54 3.14
CA VAL A 283 4.97 -33.77 2.40
C VAL A 283 3.71 -33.56 3.24
N SER A 284 3.78 -33.61 4.57
CA SER A 284 2.60 -33.44 5.44
C SER A 284 2.56 -32.06 6.09
N THR A 285 1.36 -31.51 6.28
CA THR A 285 1.15 -30.21 6.93
C THR A 285 1.62 -30.15 8.38
N PRO A 286 1.50 -31.20 9.22
CA PRO A 286 2.08 -31.21 10.56
C PRO A 286 3.62 -31.18 10.52
N ASN A 287 4.24 -32.03 9.68
CA ASN A 287 5.71 -32.06 9.55
C ASN A 287 6.25 -30.75 8.98
N ALA A 288 5.50 -30.10 8.09
CA ALA A 288 5.82 -28.77 7.60
C ALA A 288 5.82 -27.76 8.74
N SER A 289 4.77 -27.72 9.57
CA SER A 289 4.70 -26.78 10.71
C SER A 289 5.86 -26.96 11.68
N GLU A 290 6.23 -28.21 11.98
CA GLU A 290 7.35 -28.54 12.86
C GLU A 290 8.70 -28.19 12.23
N SER A 291 8.91 -28.47 10.95
CA SER A 291 10.16 -28.14 10.24
C SER A 291 10.37 -26.63 10.16
N PHE A 292 9.32 -25.84 9.94
CA PHE A 292 9.39 -24.39 10.03
C PHE A 292 9.74 -23.94 11.45
N ALA A 293 9.14 -24.57 12.47
CA ALA A 293 9.38 -24.22 13.86
C ALA A 293 10.85 -24.47 14.25
N HIS A 294 11.40 -25.64 13.92
CA HIS A 294 12.82 -25.94 14.11
C HIS A 294 13.74 -24.99 13.35
N PHE A 295 13.44 -24.68 12.08
CA PHE A 295 14.24 -23.71 11.32
C PHE A 295 14.26 -22.32 11.97
N PHE A 296 13.09 -21.82 12.41
CA PHE A 296 13.01 -20.51 13.07
C PHE A 296 13.64 -20.53 14.46
N GLN A 297 13.51 -21.62 15.22
CA GLN A 297 14.19 -21.79 16.50
C GLN A 297 15.70 -21.78 16.32
N LYS A 298 16.22 -22.52 15.32
CA LYS A 298 17.63 -22.52 14.95
C LYS A 298 18.11 -21.10 14.65
N ASN A 299 17.33 -20.28 13.94
CA ASN A 299 17.67 -18.88 13.64
C ASN A 299 17.84 -18.00 14.90
N ASN A 300 17.10 -18.31 15.96
CA ASN A 300 17.15 -17.57 17.23
C ASN A 300 18.18 -18.14 18.22
N SER A 301 18.81 -19.28 17.90
CA SER A 301 19.80 -19.95 18.76
C SER A 301 21.09 -19.16 18.89
N ASN A 302 21.77 -19.35 20.02
CA ASN A 302 23.11 -18.81 20.24
C ASN A 302 24.16 -19.39 19.27
N GLU A 303 23.89 -20.55 18.67
CA GLU A 303 24.77 -21.21 17.68
C GLU A 303 25.01 -20.37 16.42
N ASN A 304 24.14 -19.40 16.12
CA ASN A 304 24.33 -18.53 14.95
C ASN A 304 25.28 -17.36 15.20
N TYR A 305 25.67 -17.13 16.45
CA TYR A 305 26.61 -16.07 16.76
C TYR A 305 28.04 -16.51 16.47
N ASP A 306 28.84 -15.58 15.97
CA ASP A 306 30.27 -15.78 15.79
C ASP A 306 30.96 -15.98 17.15
N LEU A 307 32.00 -16.82 17.21
CA LEU A 307 32.71 -17.17 18.45
C LEU A 307 33.24 -15.94 19.19
N ASP A 308 33.74 -14.96 18.45
CA ASP A 308 34.23 -13.69 18.99
C ASP A 308 33.13 -12.95 19.77
N PHE A 309 31.90 -12.90 19.23
CA PHE A 309 30.78 -12.28 19.93
C PHE A 309 30.34 -13.07 21.17
N ILE A 310 30.37 -14.40 21.12
CA ILE A 310 30.05 -15.23 22.29
C ILE A 310 31.00 -14.90 23.44
N SER A 311 32.31 -14.74 23.15
CA SER A 311 33.30 -14.34 24.16
C SER A 311 32.99 -12.96 24.76
N TYR A 312 32.69 -11.96 23.91
CA TYR A 312 32.32 -10.61 24.33
C TYR A 312 31.06 -10.61 25.20
N ARG A 313 30.04 -11.36 24.78
CA ARG A 313 28.77 -11.49 25.49
C ARG A 313 28.99 -12.05 26.88
N ASN A 314 29.76 -13.14 27.03
CA ASN A 314 29.95 -13.80 28.32
C ASN A 314 30.54 -12.85 29.38
N VAL A 315 31.40 -11.92 28.98
CA VAL A 315 31.97 -10.89 29.87
C VAL A 315 30.97 -9.77 30.16
N ASN A 316 30.18 -9.35 29.16
CA ASN A 316 29.34 -8.15 29.23
C ASN A 316 27.84 -8.45 29.45
N ASN A 317 27.49 -9.65 29.90
CA ASN A 317 26.10 -10.07 30.08
C ASN A 317 25.46 -9.56 31.37
N LYS A 318 25.55 -8.25 31.65
CA LYS A 318 24.92 -7.64 32.82
C LYS A 318 23.59 -7.00 32.42
N VAL A 319 22.53 -7.37 33.13
CA VAL A 319 21.23 -6.67 33.03
C VAL A 319 21.37 -5.37 33.83
N PRO A 320 20.97 -4.21 33.27
CA PRO A 320 21.03 -2.95 34.01
C PRO A 320 20.19 -3.00 35.28
N THR A 321 20.69 -2.42 36.38
CA THR A 321 19.96 -2.32 37.64
C THR A 321 18.84 -1.30 37.51
N LEU A 322 17.61 -1.67 37.88
CA LEU A 322 16.47 -0.78 37.77
C LEU A 322 16.46 0.25 38.91
N SER A 323 16.53 1.53 38.56
CA SER A 323 16.24 2.63 39.47
C SER A 323 14.84 3.20 39.20
N GLN A 324 14.02 3.34 40.24
CA GLN A 324 12.76 4.07 40.13
C GLN A 324 13.05 5.56 39.93
N THR A 325 12.44 6.13 38.89
CA THR A 325 12.59 7.54 38.55
C THR A 325 11.21 8.13 38.26
N ASN A 326 10.88 9.25 38.90
CA ASN A 326 9.62 9.99 38.72
C ASN A 326 9.66 10.84 37.44
N VAL A 327 9.94 10.20 36.31
CA VAL A 327 9.98 10.85 34.99
C VAL A 327 8.63 10.69 34.30
N HIS A 328 8.24 11.71 33.52
CA HIS A 328 6.93 11.81 32.87
C HIS A 328 6.52 10.57 32.05
N TYR A 329 7.44 9.80 31.48
CA TYR A 329 7.13 8.58 30.73
C TYR A 329 6.76 7.37 31.61
N ASN A 330 7.06 7.40 32.92
CA ASN A 330 6.74 6.35 33.90
C ASN A 330 5.37 6.54 34.59
N LEU A 331 4.69 7.67 34.37
CA LEU A 331 3.36 7.92 34.92
C LEU A 331 2.32 6.88 34.47
N CYS A 332 1.22 6.73 35.20
CA CYS A 332 0.10 5.90 34.77
C CYS A 332 -0.45 6.36 33.41
N PHE A 333 -1.10 5.45 32.71
CA PHE A 333 -1.80 5.75 31.46
C PHE A 333 -3.17 6.36 31.72
N ASP A 334 -3.56 7.27 30.83
CA ASP A 334 -4.89 7.88 30.82
C ASP A 334 -5.83 7.28 29.76
N ILE A 335 -7.13 7.46 29.94
CA ILE A 335 -8.18 7.03 29.00
C ILE A 335 -8.01 7.68 27.62
N SER A 336 -7.51 8.91 27.56
CA SER A 336 -7.20 9.60 26.30
C SER A 336 -6.10 8.88 25.52
N GLU A 337 -5.07 8.36 26.20
CA GLU A 337 -4.00 7.58 25.58
C GLU A 337 -4.58 6.26 25.01
N LEU A 338 -5.38 5.54 25.79
CA LEU A 338 -6.00 4.28 25.37
C LEU A 338 -6.92 4.49 24.15
N THR A 339 -7.86 5.42 24.23
CA THR A 339 -8.81 5.73 23.14
C THR A 339 -8.09 6.17 21.85
N SER A 340 -7.02 6.97 21.97
CA SER A 340 -6.20 7.37 20.81
C SER A 340 -5.51 6.19 20.10
N THR A 341 -5.30 5.06 20.80
CA THR A 341 -4.66 3.87 20.23
C THR A 341 -5.62 2.91 19.56
N LEU A 342 -6.92 2.95 19.90
CA LEU A 342 -8.02 2.05 19.46
C LEU A 342 -8.46 2.17 17.98
N GLN A 343 -7.69 2.86 17.13
CA GLN A 343 -8.09 3.20 15.75
C GLN A 343 -7.65 2.20 14.64
N SER A 344 -6.86 1.15 14.94
CA SER A 344 -6.20 0.31 13.89
C SER A 344 -6.53 -1.18 13.98
N CYS A 345 -7.07 -1.80 12.92
CA CYS A 345 -7.39 -3.24 12.92
C CYS A 345 -6.17 -4.14 12.61
N THR A 346 -5.97 -5.18 13.42
CA THR A 346 -4.96 -6.25 13.20
C THR A 346 -5.55 -7.65 13.35
N SER A 347 -4.87 -8.66 12.81
CA SER A 347 -5.23 -10.08 13.02
C SER A 347 -4.99 -10.51 14.48
N PRO A 348 -5.87 -11.36 15.05
CA PRO A 348 -5.77 -11.82 16.44
C PRO A 348 -4.56 -12.74 16.67
N GLY A 349 -4.09 -12.77 17.92
CA GLY A 349 -3.04 -13.68 18.39
C GLY A 349 -3.60 -14.98 18.97
N PRO A 350 -2.89 -15.63 19.92
CA PRO A 350 -3.37 -16.81 20.63
C PRO A 350 -4.64 -16.59 21.46
N ASP A 351 -4.92 -15.34 21.84
CA ASP A 351 -6.12 -14.93 22.57
C ASP A 351 -7.39 -14.97 21.74
N ASN A 352 -7.31 -15.13 20.41
CA ASN A 352 -8.44 -15.16 19.48
C ASN A 352 -9.37 -13.91 19.51
N ILE A 353 -8.99 -12.85 20.23
CA ILE A 353 -9.71 -11.57 20.30
C ILE A 353 -9.35 -10.73 19.07
N PRO A 354 -10.25 -10.49 18.12
CA PRO A 354 -10.01 -9.55 17.05
C PRO A 354 -10.08 -8.12 17.58
N TYR A 355 -9.28 -7.22 17.01
CA TYR A 355 -9.21 -5.83 17.48
C TYR A 355 -10.56 -5.08 17.48
N ILE A 356 -11.50 -5.47 16.62
CA ILE A 356 -12.83 -4.88 16.56
C ILE A 356 -13.65 -5.12 17.84
N PHE A 357 -13.33 -6.15 18.64
CA PHE A 357 -13.96 -6.38 19.94
C PHE A 357 -13.56 -5.28 20.92
N LEU A 358 -12.26 -4.99 21.02
CA LEU A 358 -11.75 -3.91 21.88
C LEU A 358 -12.27 -2.52 21.49
N LYS A 359 -12.56 -2.31 20.20
CA LYS A 359 -13.13 -1.05 19.72
C LYS A 359 -14.59 -0.84 20.15
N ASN A 360 -15.35 -1.92 20.33
CA ASN A 360 -16.76 -1.88 20.73
C ASN A 360 -16.95 -2.28 22.20
N LEU A 361 -15.90 -2.12 23.03
CA LEU A 361 -16.05 -2.31 24.47
C LEU A 361 -16.97 -1.21 25.05
N PRO A 362 -17.80 -1.53 26.04
CA PRO A 362 -18.53 -0.53 26.81
C PRO A 362 -17.58 0.38 27.60
N VAL A 363 -18.11 1.49 28.14
CA VAL A 363 -17.33 2.46 28.93
C VAL A 363 -16.67 1.78 30.13
N ILE A 364 -17.44 0.97 30.87
CA ILE A 364 -16.96 0.19 32.02
C ILE A 364 -15.85 -0.77 31.58
N GLY A 365 -16.06 -1.54 30.50
CA GLY A 365 -15.05 -2.45 29.98
C GLY A 365 -13.75 -1.76 29.53
N THR A 366 -13.85 -0.54 29.01
CA THR A 366 -12.68 0.27 28.63
C THR A 366 -11.93 0.78 29.87
N GLN A 367 -12.65 1.19 30.93
CA GLN A 367 -12.06 1.59 32.21
C GLN A 367 -11.39 0.40 32.93
N THR A 368 -12.02 -0.77 32.93
CA THR A 368 -11.44 -2.01 33.48
C THR A 368 -10.15 -2.38 32.76
N LEU A 369 -10.13 -2.29 31.42
CA LEU A 369 -8.92 -2.55 30.63
C LEU A 369 -7.80 -1.55 30.97
N LEU A 370 -8.11 -0.27 31.12
CA LEU A 370 -7.15 0.75 31.52
C LEU A 370 -6.57 0.44 32.92
N HIS A 371 -7.42 0.02 33.85
CA HIS A 371 -6.99 -0.35 35.20
C HIS A 371 -6.04 -1.56 35.16
N ILE A 372 -6.37 -2.62 34.41
CA ILE A 372 -5.47 -3.76 34.16
C ILE A 372 -4.10 -3.28 33.65
N TYR A 373 -4.08 -2.38 32.67
CA TYR A 373 -2.83 -1.83 32.13
C TYR A 373 -2.03 -1.03 33.15
N ASN A 374 -2.67 -0.22 33.99
CA ASN A 374 -1.99 0.55 35.02
C ASN A 374 -1.46 -0.34 36.16
N THR A 375 -2.16 -1.42 36.51
CA THR A 375 -1.66 -2.41 37.47
C THR A 375 -0.42 -3.12 36.92
N LEU A 376 -0.47 -3.59 35.66
CA LEU A 376 0.69 -4.17 34.98
C LEU A 376 1.88 -3.22 34.92
N TRP A 377 1.61 -1.95 34.62
CA TRP A 377 2.62 -0.91 34.47
C TRP A 377 3.33 -0.56 35.77
N THR A 378 2.58 -0.42 36.87
CA THR A 378 3.10 -0.01 38.17
C THR A 378 3.76 -1.15 38.94
N LYS A 379 3.22 -2.37 38.85
CA LYS A 379 3.75 -3.57 39.52
C LYS A 379 4.90 -4.23 38.74
N GLY A 380 5.11 -3.86 37.48
CA GLY A 380 6.14 -4.47 36.62
C GLY A 380 5.85 -5.91 36.22
N LEU A 381 4.60 -6.38 36.35
CA LEU A 381 4.21 -7.75 36.01
C LEU A 381 3.87 -7.89 34.52
N PHE A 382 4.04 -9.09 33.95
CA PHE A 382 3.71 -9.35 32.55
C PHE A 382 2.99 -10.69 32.39
N PRO A 383 1.76 -10.73 31.85
CA PRO A 383 0.96 -11.95 31.80
C PRO A 383 1.65 -13.08 31.03
N SER A 384 1.67 -14.29 31.59
CA SER A 384 2.30 -15.46 30.98
C SER A 384 1.67 -15.81 29.63
N GLN A 385 0.35 -15.64 29.50
CA GLN A 385 -0.40 -15.87 28.27
C GLN A 385 0.07 -14.98 27.10
N TRP A 386 0.61 -13.78 27.39
CA TRP A 386 1.09 -12.84 26.38
C TRP A 386 2.51 -13.15 25.88
N ARG A 387 3.21 -14.08 26.54
CA ARG A 387 4.55 -14.55 26.14
C ARG A 387 4.51 -15.51 24.94
N ASN A 388 3.33 -16.07 24.65
CA ASN A 388 3.10 -17.00 23.55
C ASN A 388 2.73 -16.26 22.25
N ALA A 389 3.21 -16.75 21.11
CA ALA A 389 2.90 -16.20 19.79
C ALA A 389 2.59 -17.28 18.75
N ASN A 390 1.62 -17.00 17.89
CA ASN A 390 1.35 -17.83 16.71
C ASN A 390 2.15 -17.29 15.52
N VAL A 391 3.13 -18.03 15.02
CA VAL A 391 3.96 -17.63 13.87
C VAL A 391 3.34 -18.13 12.58
N ILE A 392 3.14 -17.21 11.62
CA ILE A 392 2.68 -17.51 10.27
C ILE A 392 3.85 -17.32 9.29
N PRO A 393 4.30 -18.37 8.58
CA PRO A 393 5.38 -18.24 7.61
C PRO A 393 4.88 -17.56 6.34
N ILE A 394 5.52 -16.46 5.93
CA ILE A 394 5.19 -15.72 4.71
C ILE A 394 6.34 -15.79 3.70
N PRO A 395 6.11 -16.21 2.44
CA PRO A 395 7.19 -16.38 1.48
C PRO A 395 7.76 -15.02 1.04
N LYS A 396 9.09 -14.94 1.00
CA LYS A 396 9.88 -13.81 0.51
C LYS A 396 9.56 -13.56 -0.98
N PRO A 397 9.35 -12.30 -1.41
CA PRO A 397 9.02 -12.00 -2.79
C PRO A 397 10.11 -12.46 -3.78
N GLY A 398 9.72 -13.16 -4.85
CA GLY A 398 10.62 -13.55 -5.94
C GLY A 398 11.57 -14.71 -5.65
N LYS A 399 11.46 -15.34 -4.47
CA LYS A 399 12.22 -16.54 -4.09
C LYS A 399 11.42 -17.82 -4.34
N ILE A 400 12.12 -18.94 -4.40
CA ILE A 400 11.54 -20.28 -4.60
C ILE A 400 10.67 -20.59 -3.38
N LYS A 401 9.40 -20.95 -3.62
CA LYS A 401 8.41 -21.16 -2.55
C LYS A 401 8.50 -22.53 -1.90
N PHE A 402 9.22 -23.46 -2.50
CA PHE A 402 9.34 -24.82 -1.98
C PHE A 402 10.37 -24.88 -0.83
N ASP A 403 11.30 -23.92 -0.73
CA ASP A 403 12.32 -23.95 0.32
C ASP A 403 11.88 -23.21 1.58
N ILE A 404 12.05 -23.84 2.74
CA ILE A 404 11.71 -23.26 4.06
C ILE A 404 12.48 -21.96 4.36
N GLU A 405 13.74 -21.86 3.93
CA GLU A 405 14.60 -20.69 4.17
C GLU A 405 14.08 -19.40 3.51
N ASN A 406 13.23 -19.55 2.50
CA ASN A 406 12.66 -18.46 1.74
C ASN A 406 11.40 -17.85 2.41
N TYR A 407 11.09 -18.22 3.66
CA TYR A 407 9.96 -17.67 4.41
C TYR A 407 10.41 -16.70 5.52
N ARG A 408 9.49 -15.82 5.94
CA ARG A 408 9.62 -14.93 7.09
C ARG A 408 8.68 -15.38 8.21
N PRO A 409 9.14 -15.47 9.46
CA PRO A 409 8.30 -15.82 10.61
C PRO A 409 7.51 -14.60 11.09
N ILE A 410 6.23 -14.42 10.70
CA ILE A 410 5.41 -13.31 11.24
C ILE A 410 4.72 -13.76 12.52
N SER A 411 5.09 -13.16 13.65
CA SER A 411 4.55 -13.42 14.98
C SER A 411 3.23 -12.67 15.20
N LEU A 412 2.16 -13.43 15.41
CA LEU A 412 0.90 -12.90 15.94
C LEU A 412 0.89 -13.05 17.46
N ILE A 413 1.18 -11.95 18.16
CA ILE A 413 1.06 -11.86 19.64
C ILE A 413 -0.37 -11.46 20.05
N SER A 414 -0.70 -11.61 21.33
CA SER A 414 -2.02 -11.23 21.91
C SER A 414 -2.42 -9.80 21.53
N THR A 415 -3.68 -9.61 21.17
CA THR A 415 -4.28 -8.32 20.85
C THR A 415 -4.29 -7.39 22.07
N LEU A 416 -4.55 -7.91 23.27
CA LEU A 416 -4.46 -7.14 24.52
C LEU A 416 -3.03 -6.64 24.75
N SER A 417 -2.02 -7.50 24.57
CA SER A 417 -0.62 -7.10 24.66
C SER A 417 -0.22 -6.07 23.59
N LYS A 418 -0.71 -6.22 22.35
CA LYS A 418 -0.47 -5.28 21.23
C LYS A 418 -0.95 -3.86 21.51
N LEU A 419 -2.06 -3.73 22.22
CA LEU A 419 -2.62 -2.43 22.53
C LEU A 419 -1.75 -1.72 23.58
N LEU A 420 -1.34 -2.42 24.64
CA LEU A 420 -0.43 -1.89 25.66
C LEU A 420 0.96 -1.56 25.08
N GLU A 421 1.58 -2.47 24.32
CA GLU A 421 2.89 -2.20 23.70
C GLU A 421 2.83 -0.97 22.79
N LYS A 422 1.69 -0.68 22.16
CA LYS A 422 1.52 0.47 21.26
C LYS A 422 1.45 1.77 22.04
N MET A 423 0.83 1.78 23.21
CA MET A 423 0.83 2.94 24.13
C MET A 423 2.26 3.22 24.61
N ILE A 424 2.96 2.18 25.05
CA ILE A 424 4.35 2.27 25.51
C ILE A 424 5.28 2.71 24.38
N ASN A 425 5.11 2.16 23.17
CA ASN A 425 5.93 2.52 22.02
C ASN A 425 5.74 3.98 21.61
N LYS A 426 4.55 4.56 21.77
CA LYS A 426 4.34 6.00 21.55
C LYS A 426 5.18 6.84 22.52
N ARG A 427 5.24 6.45 23.80
CA ARG A 427 6.07 7.13 24.81
C ARG A 427 7.57 6.97 24.50
N LEU A 428 8.01 5.74 24.22
CA LEU A 428 9.39 5.43 23.86
C LEU A 428 9.89 6.23 22.65
N ILE A 429 9.12 6.24 21.55
CA ILE A 429 9.48 7.00 20.34
C ILE A 429 9.58 8.49 20.64
N TRP A 430 8.69 9.03 21.48
CA TRP A 430 8.74 10.45 21.83
C TRP A 430 10.04 10.79 22.58
N VAL A 431 10.46 9.99 23.55
CA VAL A 431 11.72 10.21 24.29
C VAL A 431 12.92 10.10 23.34
N LEU A 432 13.00 9.00 22.58
CA LEU A 432 14.12 8.74 21.66
C LEU A 432 14.30 9.84 20.59
N GLU A 433 13.20 10.41 20.08
CA GLU A 433 13.23 11.48 19.09
C GLU A 433 13.46 12.85 19.73
N SER A 434 12.87 13.12 20.90
CA SER A 434 12.96 14.43 21.55
C SER A 434 14.36 14.72 22.09
N GLU A 435 15.02 13.70 22.64
CA GLU A 435 16.38 13.78 23.18
C GLU A 435 17.47 13.49 22.13
N ASN A 436 17.08 13.26 20.86
CA ASN A 436 17.98 12.95 19.74
C ASN A 436 18.86 11.69 19.93
N HIS A 437 18.35 10.67 20.63
CA HIS A 437 19.04 9.39 20.78
C HIS A 437 19.18 8.62 19.45
N LEU A 438 18.27 8.83 18.50
CA LEU A 438 18.36 8.24 17.16
C LEU A 438 19.21 9.09 16.20
N VAL A 439 20.19 8.47 15.54
CA VAL A 439 21.09 9.17 14.61
C VAL A 439 20.30 9.80 13.45
N LYS A 440 20.70 10.99 12.99
CA LYS A 440 19.98 11.72 11.93
C LYS A 440 20.01 11.00 10.59
N GLU A 441 21.06 10.22 10.35
CA GLU A 441 21.28 9.44 9.13
C GLU A 441 20.38 8.19 9.02
N GLN A 442 19.64 7.82 10.08
CA GLN A 442 18.64 6.75 10.06
C GLN A 442 17.28 7.27 9.61
N CYS A 443 16.82 6.80 8.44
CA CYS A 443 15.53 7.17 7.84
C CYS A 443 14.47 6.06 7.93
N GLY A 444 14.84 4.84 8.32
CA GLY A 444 13.93 3.70 8.41
C GLY A 444 13.00 3.78 9.60
N PHE A 445 11.73 3.40 9.41
CA PHE A 445 10.69 3.31 10.46
C PHE A 445 10.45 4.57 11.32
N ARG A 446 10.98 5.73 10.93
CA ARG A 446 10.82 6.99 11.66
C ARG A 446 9.72 7.87 11.07
N ARG A 447 9.09 8.67 11.93
CA ARG A 447 8.06 9.63 11.51
C ARG A 447 8.70 10.71 10.64
N ASN A 448 7.97 11.14 9.61
CA ASN A 448 8.40 12.16 8.63
C ASN A 448 9.65 11.82 7.80
N HIS A 449 10.20 10.61 7.91
CA HIS A 449 11.28 10.11 7.07
C HIS A 449 10.72 9.13 6.02
N SER A 450 11.41 9.01 4.89
CA SER A 450 11.03 8.13 3.79
C SER A 450 12.26 7.60 3.07
N THR A 451 12.07 6.56 2.24
CA THR A 451 13.14 6.05 1.36
C THR A 451 13.67 7.14 0.42
N LEU A 452 12.81 8.07 0.00
CA LEU A 452 13.18 9.16 -0.88
C LEU A 452 14.08 10.21 -0.20
N ASP A 453 13.96 10.38 1.11
CA ASP A 453 14.86 11.25 1.88
C ASP A 453 16.29 10.73 1.83
N ALA A 454 16.48 9.46 2.16
CA ALA A 454 17.75 8.75 2.03
C ALA A 454 18.32 8.80 0.60
N LEU A 455 17.50 8.44 -0.40
CA LEU A 455 17.91 8.41 -1.80
C LEU A 455 18.29 9.80 -2.34
N SER A 456 17.61 10.86 -1.89
CA SER A 456 17.87 12.23 -2.34
C SER A 456 19.23 12.76 -1.87
N LEU A 457 19.72 12.32 -0.70
CA LEU A 457 21.04 12.66 -0.19
C LEU A 457 22.14 11.96 -1.01
N ILE A 458 22.03 10.62 -1.18
CA ILE A 458 22.94 9.85 -2.03
C ILE A 458 22.99 10.44 -3.45
N HIS A 459 21.82 10.75 -4.03
CA HIS A 459 21.73 11.38 -5.35
C HIS A 459 22.45 12.73 -5.41
N THR A 460 22.26 13.57 -4.40
CA THR A 460 22.88 14.90 -4.33
C THR A 460 24.40 14.79 -4.21
N ASP A 461 24.91 13.86 -3.40
CA ASP A 461 26.35 13.64 -3.24
C ASP A 461 26.99 13.03 -4.50
N ILE A 462 26.31 12.13 -5.21
CA ILE A 462 26.75 11.62 -6.53
C ILE A 462 26.79 12.74 -7.56
N CYS A 463 25.77 13.60 -7.62
CA CYS A 463 25.77 14.75 -8.53
C CYS A 463 26.90 15.73 -8.21
N SER A 464 27.21 15.90 -6.92
CA SER A 464 28.27 16.77 -6.46
C SER A 464 29.65 16.24 -6.83
N SER A 465 29.92 14.95 -6.62
CA SER A 465 31.20 14.34 -7.01
C SER A 465 31.45 14.45 -8.52
N PHE A 466 30.41 14.24 -9.34
CA PHE A 466 30.50 14.41 -10.79
C PHE A 466 30.87 15.83 -11.23
N ARG A 467 30.50 16.86 -10.47
CA ARG A 467 30.81 18.26 -10.79
C ARG A 467 32.22 18.63 -10.37
N SER A 468 32.65 18.16 -9.21
CA SER A 468 34.02 18.29 -8.72
C SER A 468 35.02 17.41 -9.48
N ASN A 469 34.59 16.72 -10.55
CA ASN A 469 35.40 15.78 -11.33
C ASN A 469 36.05 14.67 -10.45
N GLN A 470 35.36 14.29 -9.39
CA GLN A 470 35.69 13.24 -8.45
C GLN A 470 34.91 11.96 -8.77
N HIS A 471 35.37 10.83 -8.25
CA HIS A 471 34.57 9.61 -8.17
C HIS A 471 33.88 9.53 -6.81
N LEU A 472 32.82 8.72 -6.74
CA LEU A 472 32.17 8.34 -5.49
C LEU A 472 32.00 6.83 -5.47
N ILE A 473 32.56 6.17 -4.46
CA ILE A 473 32.40 4.73 -4.26
C ILE A 473 31.28 4.53 -3.24
N THR A 474 30.33 3.64 -3.54
CA THR A 474 29.25 3.26 -2.62
C THR A 474 29.28 1.76 -2.37
N ILE A 475 29.14 1.39 -1.10
CA ILE A 475 29.05 0.00 -0.62
C ILE A 475 27.68 -0.16 0.06
N ALA A 476 26.83 -1.02 -0.50
CA ALA A 476 25.56 -1.41 0.10
C ALA A 476 25.75 -2.72 0.87
N LEU A 477 25.63 -2.63 2.20
CA LEU A 477 25.85 -3.71 3.16
C LEU A 477 24.54 -4.48 3.41
N ASP A 478 24.64 -5.81 3.55
CA ASP A 478 23.51 -6.69 3.89
C ASP A 478 23.77 -7.37 5.24
N ILE A 479 22.81 -7.27 6.17
CA ILE A 479 22.87 -7.92 7.48
C ILE A 479 22.08 -9.23 7.44
N LYS A 480 22.68 -10.32 7.94
CA LYS A 480 22.04 -11.63 7.98
C LYS A 480 20.96 -11.67 9.05
N LYS A 481 19.72 -11.99 8.64
CA LYS A 481 18.59 -12.30 9.55
C LYS A 481 18.43 -11.29 10.70
N ALA A 482 18.57 -9.99 10.42
CA ALA A 482 18.76 -8.95 11.43
C ALA A 482 17.75 -8.96 12.60
N TYR A 483 16.47 -9.23 12.35
CA TYR A 483 15.45 -9.30 13.41
C TYR A 483 15.57 -10.53 14.32
N ASP A 484 16.00 -11.66 13.76
CA ASP A 484 16.04 -12.95 14.45
C ASP A 484 17.29 -13.07 15.33
N THR A 485 18.34 -12.30 15.03
CA THR A 485 19.64 -12.34 15.72
C THR A 485 19.86 -11.21 16.73
N VAL A 486 18.86 -10.37 17.01
CA VAL A 486 19.03 -9.27 17.97
C VAL A 486 19.32 -9.82 19.36
N TRP A 487 20.45 -9.43 19.94
CA TRP A 487 20.77 -9.74 21.32
C TRP A 487 19.96 -8.85 22.28
N LYS A 488 19.05 -9.47 23.05
CA LYS A 488 18.07 -8.75 23.90
C LYS A 488 18.74 -7.83 24.93
N ASN A 489 19.83 -8.27 25.56
CA ASN A 489 20.50 -7.48 26.60
C ASN A 489 21.19 -6.23 26.04
N ARG A 490 21.61 -6.25 24.75
CA ARG A 490 22.09 -5.05 24.06
C ARG A 490 21.01 -3.97 23.98
N VAL A 491 19.77 -4.36 23.69
CA VAL A 491 18.65 -3.40 23.65
C VAL A 491 18.47 -2.76 25.02
N LEU A 492 18.44 -3.57 26.08
CA LEU A 492 18.27 -3.09 27.45
C LEU A 492 19.43 -2.18 27.89
N SER A 493 20.67 -2.54 27.58
CA SER A 493 21.84 -1.72 27.94
C SER A 493 21.87 -0.40 27.20
N ILE A 494 21.51 -0.37 25.91
CA ILE A 494 21.42 0.87 25.14
C ILE A 494 20.29 1.76 25.69
N LEU A 495 19.11 1.21 25.97
CA LEU A 495 18.01 1.97 26.55
C LEU A 495 18.40 2.59 27.90
N HIS A 496 19.02 1.81 28.78
CA HIS A 496 19.53 2.31 30.06
C HIS A 496 20.61 3.39 29.86
N SER A 497 21.47 3.28 28.84
CA SER A 497 22.45 4.33 28.50
C SER A 497 21.83 5.60 27.89
N CYS A 498 20.57 5.53 27.46
CA CYS A 498 19.77 6.67 27.03
C CYS A 498 18.94 7.25 28.18
N ASP A 499 19.31 6.96 29.43
CA ASP A 499 18.63 7.38 30.67
C ASP A 499 17.17 6.88 30.81
N LEU A 500 16.75 5.90 30.00
CA LEU A 500 15.42 5.29 30.09
C LEU A 500 15.39 4.22 31.18
N ASN A 501 14.82 4.58 32.33
CA ASN A 501 14.73 3.74 33.53
C ASN A 501 13.30 3.59 34.08
N GLY A 502 13.10 2.73 35.08
CA GLY A 502 11.80 2.48 35.72
C GLY A 502 10.85 1.59 34.91
N ASN A 503 9.54 1.87 34.98
CA ASN A 503 8.48 1.01 34.45
C ASN A 503 8.64 0.67 32.97
N ILE A 504 9.12 1.63 32.15
CA ILE A 504 9.31 1.39 30.71
C ILE A 504 10.38 0.33 30.43
N LEU A 505 11.52 0.39 31.12
CA LEU A 505 12.62 -0.55 30.95
C LEU A 505 12.23 -1.93 31.49
N GLU A 506 11.55 -1.95 32.64
CA GLU A 506 11.02 -3.18 33.24
C GLU A 506 10.02 -3.88 32.33
N PHE A 507 9.08 -3.13 31.76
CA PHE A 507 8.13 -3.68 30.80
C PHE A 507 8.84 -4.26 29.57
N ILE A 508 9.84 -3.56 29.00
CA ILE A 508 10.57 -4.03 27.82
C ILE A 508 11.36 -5.30 28.14
N ASN A 509 12.01 -5.37 29.31
CA ASN A 509 12.69 -6.57 29.80
C ASN A 509 11.71 -7.75 29.87
N ASN A 510 10.57 -7.55 30.54
CA ASN A 510 9.54 -8.58 30.69
C ASN A 510 8.90 -8.98 29.36
N PHE A 511 8.72 -8.04 28.43
CA PHE A 511 8.20 -8.29 27.08
C PHE A 511 9.12 -9.19 26.24
N LEU A 512 10.44 -9.06 26.40
CA LEU A 512 11.45 -9.83 25.67
C LEU A 512 11.79 -11.18 26.34
N ALA A 513 11.54 -11.30 27.64
CA ALA A 513 11.86 -12.49 28.44
C ALA A 513 10.91 -13.67 28.20
N ASN A 514 11.44 -14.90 28.29
CA ASN A 514 10.69 -16.17 28.34
C ASN A 514 9.60 -16.32 27.26
N ARG A 515 9.88 -15.83 26.05
CA ARG A 515 8.92 -15.90 24.93
C ARG A 515 8.93 -17.27 24.27
N LYS A 516 7.74 -17.72 23.91
CA LYS A 516 7.50 -18.96 23.18
C LYS A 516 6.73 -18.71 21.90
N PHE A 517 6.91 -19.56 20.91
CA PHE A 517 6.12 -19.53 19.69
C PHE A 517 5.75 -20.93 19.20
N CYS A 518 4.65 -21.02 18.47
CA CYS A 518 4.32 -22.17 17.65
C CYS A 518 4.05 -21.69 16.21
N VAL A 519 4.37 -22.53 15.21
CA VAL A 519 4.12 -22.22 13.81
C VAL A 519 2.78 -22.80 13.40
N LYS A 520 1.90 -21.98 12.81
CA LYS A 520 0.56 -22.41 12.38
C LYS A 520 0.46 -22.48 10.86
N ILE A 521 0.22 -23.67 10.32
CA ILE A 521 0.04 -23.94 8.88
C ILE A 521 -1.30 -24.62 8.66
N ASN A 522 -2.17 -24.03 7.83
CA ASN A 522 -3.50 -24.58 7.53
C ASN A 522 -4.28 -24.99 8.80
N ASN A 523 -4.17 -24.19 9.86
CA ASN A 523 -4.70 -24.43 11.21
C ASN A 523 -4.07 -25.55 12.05
N HIS A 524 -3.05 -26.26 11.55
CA HIS A 524 -2.23 -27.16 12.36
C HIS A 524 -1.09 -26.37 13.04
N PRO A 525 -1.07 -26.29 14.37
CA PRO A 525 0.06 -25.74 15.11
C PRO A 525 1.18 -26.77 15.26
N SER A 526 2.43 -26.32 15.24
CA SER A 526 3.60 -27.10 15.68
C SER A 526 3.63 -27.26 17.20
N SER A 527 4.63 -28.00 17.70
CA SER A 527 5.03 -27.91 19.10
C SER A 527 5.46 -26.49 19.49
N SER A 528 5.52 -26.20 20.79
CA SER A 528 5.93 -24.89 21.32
C SER A 528 7.45 -24.82 21.45
N HIS A 529 8.05 -23.76 20.91
CA HIS A 529 9.50 -23.53 20.90
C HIS A 529 9.87 -22.24 21.61
N ASP A 530 11.02 -22.23 22.30
CA ASP A 530 11.54 -21.05 22.99
C ASP A 530 12.25 -20.08 22.03
N ILE A 531 12.16 -18.78 22.34
CA ILE A 531 12.85 -17.71 21.62
C ILE A 531 14.01 -17.20 22.48
N VAL A 532 15.23 -17.67 22.19
CA VAL A 532 16.44 -17.25 22.91
C VAL A 532 16.83 -15.82 22.52
N ASN A 533 17.03 -15.55 21.23
CA ASN A 533 17.36 -14.23 20.69
C ASN A 533 16.31 -13.72 19.70
N GLY A 534 16.45 -12.46 19.30
CA GLY A 534 15.60 -11.83 18.31
C GLY A 534 14.38 -11.11 18.89
N LEU A 535 13.66 -10.43 17.99
CA LEU A 535 12.49 -9.63 18.30
C LEU A 535 11.26 -10.17 17.55
N PRO A 536 10.06 -10.19 18.15
CA PRO A 536 8.86 -10.72 17.49
C PRO A 536 8.47 -9.89 16.26
N GLN A 537 8.60 -10.48 15.06
CA GLN A 537 8.29 -9.80 13.79
C GLN A 537 6.78 -9.62 13.65
N GLY A 538 6.29 -8.38 13.78
CA GLY A 538 4.86 -8.05 13.74
C GLY A 538 4.37 -7.23 14.93
N SER A 539 5.20 -7.09 15.97
CA SER A 539 5.02 -6.12 17.05
C SER A 539 5.48 -4.73 16.62
N ALA A 540 4.74 -3.69 17.03
CA ALA A 540 5.12 -2.31 16.75
C ALA A 540 6.31 -1.87 17.63
N LEU A 541 6.36 -2.33 18.88
CA LEU A 541 7.45 -2.06 19.81
C LEU A 541 8.76 -2.68 19.32
N SER A 542 8.71 -3.91 18.79
CA SER A 542 9.89 -4.57 18.21
C SER A 542 10.56 -3.80 17.07
N VAL A 543 9.81 -3.00 16.30
CA VAL A 543 10.40 -2.16 15.26
C VAL A 543 11.27 -1.05 15.86
N THR A 544 10.80 -0.43 16.95
CA THR A 544 11.56 0.61 17.66
C THR A 544 12.77 0.02 18.38
N LEU A 545 12.60 -1.14 19.05
CA LEU A 545 13.70 -1.84 19.71
C LEU A 545 14.79 -2.27 18.71
N PHE A 546 14.40 -2.67 17.50
CA PHE A 546 15.35 -2.96 16.43
C PHE A 546 16.15 -1.71 16.03
N LEU A 547 15.49 -0.56 15.88
CA LEU A 547 16.17 0.70 15.58
C LEU A 547 17.18 1.05 16.68
N VAL A 548 16.81 0.90 17.95
CA VAL A 548 17.71 1.13 19.09
C VAL A 548 18.94 0.21 19.02
N ALA A 549 18.74 -1.08 18.72
CA ALA A 549 19.81 -2.07 18.65
C ALA A 549 20.88 -1.77 17.58
N ILE A 550 20.46 -1.24 16.43
CA ILE A 550 21.31 -0.99 15.24
C ILE A 550 21.82 0.45 15.16
N ASN A 551 21.30 1.38 15.98
CA ASN A 551 21.49 2.83 15.82
C ASN A 551 22.96 3.27 15.77
N ASP A 552 23.85 2.58 16.49
CA ASP A 552 25.27 2.91 16.63
C ASP A 552 26.17 2.23 15.58
N ILE A 553 25.63 1.46 14.63
CA ILE A 553 26.35 0.71 13.59
C ILE A 553 27.44 1.53 12.88
N CYS A 554 27.17 2.81 12.62
CA CYS A 554 28.07 3.69 11.88
C CYS A 554 28.72 4.78 12.76
N LYS A 555 28.65 4.65 14.10
CA LYS A 555 29.19 5.65 15.03
C LYS A 555 30.71 5.81 14.93
N SER A 556 31.42 4.71 14.64
CA SER A 556 32.89 4.65 14.58
C SER A 556 33.49 4.86 13.18
N LEU A 557 32.68 5.25 12.18
CA LEU A 557 33.18 5.42 10.82
C LEU A 557 34.08 6.66 10.70
N PRO A 558 35.26 6.55 10.04
CA PRO A 558 36.16 7.67 9.87
C PRO A 558 35.59 8.71 8.88
N LYS A 559 35.78 9.99 9.19
CA LYS A 559 35.58 11.06 8.20
C LYS A 559 36.67 10.93 7.11
N PRO A 560 36.36 11.18 5.82
CA PRO A 560 35.15 11.83 5.28
C PRO A 560 34.03 10.86 4.83
N VAL A 561 34.05 9.60 5.25
CA VAL A 561 33.03 8.61 4.84
C VAL A 561 31.66 9.02 5.37
N LYS A 562 30.67 8.99 4.48
CA LYS A 562 29.26 9.25 4.78
C LYS A 562 28.50 7.93 4.79
N TYR A 563 27.38 7.90 5.47
CA TYR A 563 26.50 6.74 5.53
C TYR A 563 25.03 7.15 5.58
N ILE A 564 24.17 6.24 5.15
CA ILE A 564 22.72 6.33 5.30
C ILE A 564 22.17 4.99 5.72
N LEU A 565 21.30 5.01 6.73
CA LEU A 565 20.61 3.83 7.23
C LEU A 565 19.13 3.90 6.87
N PHE A 566 18.57 2.76 6.47
CA PHE A 566 17.14 2.56 6.37
C PHE A 566 16.80 1.20 6.97
N ALA A 567 16.50 1.20 8.27
CA ALA A 567 16.36 -0.04 9.04
C ALA A 567 17.66 -0.87 8.98
N ASP A 568 17.62 -2.07 8.40
CA ASP A 568 18.74 -2.97 8.18
C ASP A 568 19.60 -2.61 6.95
N ASP A 569 19.04 -1.89 5.97
CA ASP A 569 19.78 -1.46 4.78
C ASP A 569 20.78 -0.35 5.16
N CYS A 570 22.08 -0.67 5.13
CA CYS A 570 23.17 0.27 5.41
C CYS A 570 23.98 0.56 4.14
N ASN A 571 24.11 1.84 3.78
CA ASN A 571 24.91 2.29 2.65
C ASN A 571 26.01 3.23 3.13
N ILE A 572 27.27 2.87 2.92
CA ILE A 572 28.42 3.74 3.17
C ILE A 572 29.00 4.21 1.84
N TYR A 573 29.49 5.45 1.79
CA TYR A 573 30.06 6.01 0.58
C TYR A 573 31.04 7.14 0.85
N CYS A 574 31.99 7.29 -0.06
CA CYS A 574 33.04 8.29 0.02
C CYS A 574 33.34 8.84 -1.37
N SER A 575 33.57 10.14 -1.46
CA SER A 575 33.97 10.82 -2.70
C SER A 575 35.39 11.33 -2.60
N GLY A 576 36.16 11.20 -3.68
CA GLY A 576 37.54 11.65 -3.73
C GLY A 576 38.07 11.78 -5.15
N SER A 577 39.23 12.43 -5.27
CA SER A 577 39.93 12.59 -6.55
C SER A 577 40.84 11.39 -6.87
N GLN A 578 41.38 10.74 -5.83
CA GLN A 578 42.26 9.57 -5.92
C GLN A 578 41.56 8.30 -5.38
N ILE A 579 41.58 7.22 -6.18
CA ILE A 579 40.83 5.99 -5.87
C ILE A 579 41.42 5.30 -4.64
N GLU A 580 42.75 5.28 -4.52
CA GLU A 580 43.48 4.64 -3.43
C GLU A 580 43.11 5.24 -2.07
N THR A 581 43.12 6.57 -1.94
CA THR A 581 42.72 7.26 -0.72
C THR A 581 41.27 6.98 -0.35
N THR A 582 40.37 7.03 -1.33
CA THR A 582 38.93 6.78 -1.13
C THR A 582 38.69 5.33 -0.69
N SER A 583 39.38 4.38 -1.32
CA SER A 583 39.35 2.97 -0.97
C SER A 583 39.95 2.69 0.42
N HIS A 584 41.03 3.39 0.79
CA HIS A 584 41.62 3.29 2.13
C HIS A 584 40.63 3.67 3.23
N PHE A 585 39.96 4.83 3.10
CA PHE A 585 38.94 5.25 4.07
C PHE A 585 37.75 4.29 4.13
N LEU A 586 37.33 3.73 2.99
CA LEU A 586 36.27 2.72 2.96
C LEU A 586 36.72 1.40 3.59
N GLN A 587 37.97 0.98 3.41
CA GLN A 587 38.51 -0.21 4.05
C GLN A 587 38.59 -0.04 5.57
N LEU A 588 39.06 1.11 6.06
CA LEU A 588 39.00 1.45 7.50
C LEU A 588 37.56 1.42 8.03
N SER A 589 36.60 1.89 7.24
CA SER A 589 35.17 1.83 7.58
C SER A 589 34.67 0.39 7.70
N LEU A 590 35.03 -0.47 6.75
CA LEU A 590 34.68 -1.89 6.78
C LEU A 590 35.31 -2.61 7.98
N ASN A 591 36.56 -2.29 8.32
CA ASN A 591 37.25 -2.84 9.49
C ASN A 591 36.53 -2.42 10.79
N ALA A 592 36.11 -1.16 10.89
CA ALA A 592 35.31 -0.67 12.02
C ALA A 592 33.96 -1.38 12.13
N LEU A 593 33.29 -1.66 11.00
CA LEU A 593 32.05 -2.43 10.95
C LEU A 593 32.25 -3.90 11.34
N THR A 594 33.38 -4.52 10.96
CA THR A 594 33.75 -5.86 11.41
C THR A 594 33.92 -5.90 12.93
N LYS A 595 34.60 -4.91 13.52
CA LYS A 595 34.71 -4.80 14.99
C LYS A 595 33.34 -4.58 15.65
N TRP A 596 32.50 -3.73 15.09
CA TRP A 596 31.15 -3.54 15.63
C TRP A 596 30.30 -4.82 15.55
N SER A 597 30.47 -5.64 14.51
CA SER A 597 29.81 -6.94 14.36
C SER A 597 30.14 -7.88 15.53
N THR A 598 31.42 -7.92 15.95
CA THR A 598 31.87 -8.76 17.08
C THR A 598 31.37 -8.29 18.45
N GLU A 599 30.92 -7.05 18.58
CA GLU A 599 30.43 -6.48 19.86
C GLU A 599 28.88 -6.40 19.92
N SER A 600 28.21 -6.37 18.75
CA SER A 600 26.76 -6.13 18.65
C SER A 600 25.92 -7.38 18.51
N GLY A 601 26.49 -8.48 18.01
CA GLY A 601 25.78 -9.72 17.71
C GLY A 601 25.11 -9.73 16.33
N PHE A 602 25.25 -8.66 15.54
CA PHE A 602 24.82 -8.64 14.14
C PHE A 602 25.94 -9.13 13.23
N SER A 603 25.63 -10.08 12.34
CA SER A 603 26.60 -10.57 11.34
C SER A 603 26.26 -10.07 9.93
N PHE A 604 27.29 -9.62 9.21
CA PHE A 604 27.14 -9.18 7.83
C PHE A 604 27.17 -10.35 6.82
N SER A 605 26.67 -10.10 5.60
CA SER A 605 26.77 -11.01 4.46
C SER A 605 27.68 -10.44 3.38
N PRO A 606 29.00 -10.71 3.42
CA PRO A 606 29.92 -10.20 2.42
C PRO A 606 29.55 -10.61 0.98
N SER A 607 29.05 -11.84 0.79
CA SER A 607 28.60 -12.36 -0.51
C SER A 607 27.40 -11.63 -1.12
N LYS A 608 26.61 -10.92 -0.30
CA LYS A 608 25.46 -10.12 -0.75
C LYS A 608 25.76 -8.62 -0.77
N THR A 609 26.89 -8.21 -0.20
CA THR A 609 27.34 -6.82 -0.19
C THR A 609 27.74 -6.42 -1.61
N GLN A 610 27.24 -5.28 -2.08
CA GLN A 610 27.46 -4.81 -3.45
C GLN A 610 28.21 -3.48 -3.47
N CYS A 611 29.15 -3.35 -4.41
CA CYS A 611 29.89 -2.11 -4.61
C CYS A 611 29.61 -1.50 -5.99
N ILE A 612 29.64 -0.18 -6.07
CA ILE A 612 29.57 0.58 -7.32
C ILE A 612 30.50 1.80 -7.25
N ILE A 613 31.07 2.17 -8.39
CA ILE A 613 31.86 3.40 -8.54
C ILE A 613 31.12 4.34 -9.49
N PHE A 614 30.69 5.47 -8.97
CA PHE A 614 30.14 6.56 -9.77
C PHE A 614 31.29 7.44 -10.25
N ASN A 615 31.60 7.39 -11.54
CA ASN A 615 32.67 8.19 -12.13
C ASN A 615 32.33 8.62 -13.57
N LYS A 616 32.82 9.80 -14.00
CA LYS A 616 32.78 10.22 -15.41
C LYS A 616 33.93 9.61 -16.24
N ARG A 617 35.07 9.37 -15.61
CA ARG A 617 36.29 8.85 -16.25
C ARG A 617 36.11 7.38 -16.66
N ARG A 618 36.85 6.95 -17.69
CA ARG A 618 36.79 5.59 -18.26
C ARG A 618 37.99 4.71 -17.85
N LYS A 619 38.96 5.24 -17.10
CA LYS A 619 40.33 4.67 -17.00
C LYS A 619 40.81 4.33 -15.59
N ASP A 620 39.99 4.46 -14.55
CA ASP A 620 40.45 4.14 -13.19
C ASP A 620 40.32 2.61 -12.97
N PRO A 621 41.38 1.90 -12.55
CA PRO A 621 41.31 0.48 -12.23
C PRO A 621 40.37 0.24 -11.04
N LEU A 622 39.73 -0.93 -11.02
CA LEU A 622 38.88 -1.31 -9.89
C LEU A 622 39.76 -1.54 -8.65
N PRO A 623 39.47 -0.89 -7.51
CA PRO A 623 40.26 -1.09 -6.30
C PRO A 623 39.96 -2.46 -5.67
N LEU A 624 40.95 -3.05 -5.02
CA LEU A 624 40.75 -4.24 -4.20
C LEU A 624 40.28 -3.80 -2.81
N ILE A 625 39.00 -4.05 -2.49
CA ILE A 625 38.41 -3.82 -1.18
C ILE A 625 37.94 -5.16 -0.63
N THR A 626 38.28 -5.48 0.61
CA THR A 626 37.91 -6.74 1.26
C THR A 626 36.99 -6.49 2.45
N PHE A 627 36.04 -7.40 2.69
CA PHE A 627 35.17 -7.36 3.85
C PHE A 627 35.09 -8.75 4.47
N MET A 628 35.44 -8.87 5.75
CA MET A 628 35.56 -10.14 6.46
C MET A 628 36.37 -11.17 5.65
N ASN A 629 37.56 -10.77 5.18
CA ASN A 629 38.48 -11.56 4.35
C ASN A 629 37.95 -12.01 2.98
N THR A 630 36.82 -11.46 2.51
CA THR A 630 36.29 -11.73 1.16
C THR A 630 36.41 -10.50 0.26
N PRO A 631 36.89 -10.63 -0.99
CA PRO A 631 36.96 -9.50 -1.92
C PRO A 631 35.55 -9.09 -2.37
N LEU A 632 35.27 -7.79 -2.32
CA LEU A 632 33.97 -7.26 -2.74
C LEU A 632 33.87 -7.15 -4.26
N THR A 633 32.68 -7.43 -4.80
CA THR A 633 32.42 -7.35 -6.24
C THR A 633 31.89 -5.98 -6.65
N PHE A 634 32.52 -5.40 -7.67
CA PHE A 634 32.07 -4.14 -8.27
C PHE A 634 31.07 -4.41 -9.40
N THR A 635 29.98 -3.67 -9.38
CA THR A 635 28.89 -3.77 -10.36
C THR A 635 28.65 -2.45 -11.06
N SER A 636 28.17 -2.49 -12.30
CA SER A 636 27.81 -1.28 -13.06
C SER A 636 26.48 -0.66 -12.61
N ASN A 637 25.62 -1.46 -11.96
CA ASN A 637 24.33 -1.03 -11.46
C ASN A 637 24.09 -1.60 -10.07
N ILE A 638 23.63 -0.76 -9.13
CA ILE A 638 23.31 -1.16 -7.77
C ILE A 638 21.84 -0.86 -7.45
N ARG A 639 21.18 -1.70 -6.65
CA ARG A 639 19.81 -1.44 -6.19
C ARG A 639 19.83 -0.92 -4.75
N ILE A 640 19.34 0.31 -4.55
CA ILE A 640 19.25 0.97 -3.24
C ILE A 640 17.79 1.39 -3.03
N LEU A 641 17.16 0.93 -1.94
CA LEU A 641 15.79 1.28 -1.51
C LEU A 641 14.72 1.24 -2.63
N GLY A 642 14.87 0.29 -3.57
CA GLY A 642 13.94 0.06 -4.68
C GLY A 642 14.27 0.77 -6.00
N LEU A 643 15.25 1.67 -6.04
CA LEU A 643 15.77 2.26 -7.27
C LEU A 643 17.06 1.58 -7.71
N THR A 644 17.32 1.56 -9.02
CA THR A 644 18.56 1.01 -9.58
C THR A 644 19.40 2.16 -10.11
N PHE A 645 20.53 2.42 -9.46
CA PHE A 645 21.50 3.44 -9.86
C PHE A 645 22.52 2.80 -10.79
N ASP A 646 22.79 3.42 -11.92
CA ASP A 646 23.89 3.08 -12.80
C ASP A 646 25.10 3.99 -12.57
N ASP A 647 26.30 3.50 -12.84
CA ASP A 647 27.60 4.17 -12.65
C ASP A 647 27.68 5.58 -13.27
N LYS A 648 26.90 5.85 -14.33
CA LYS A 648 26.80 7.16 -15.00
C LYS A 648 25.55 7.96 -14.63
N LEU A 649 24.69 7.47 -13.74
CA LEU A 649 23.42 8.10 -13.33
C LEU A 649 22.52 8.46 -14.53
N SER A 650 22.50 7.60 -15.55
CA SER A 650 21.69 7.76 -16.76
C SER A 650 20.22 7.33 -16.55
N TRP A 651 19.97 6.52 -15.53
CA TRP A 651 18.69 5.89 -15.18
C TRP A 651 18.11 4.95 -16.24
N ARG A 652 18.86 4.65 -17.32
CA ARG A 652 18.37 3.79 -18.42
C ARG A 652 18.02 2.38 -17.96
N PRO A 653 18.85 1.66 -17.16
CA PRO A 653 18.50 0.32 -16.70
C PRO A 653 17.22 0.33 -15.86
N TYR A 654 17.11 1.30 -14.94
CA TYR A 654 15.93 1.47 -14.09
C TYR A 654 14.66 1.78 -14.91
N LEU A 655 14.70 2.75 -15.82
CA LEU A 655 13.53 3.14 -16.61
C LEU A 655 13.08 2.02 -17.55
N THR A 656 14.01 1.21 -18.06
CA THR A 656 13.70 0.02 -18.88
C THR A 656 12.96 -1.03 -18.05
N LYS A 657 13.46 -1.32 -16.84
CA LYS A 657 12.79 -2.22 -15.90
C LYS A 657 11.42 -1.69 -15.46
N LEU A 658 11.32 -0.39 -15.16
CA LEU A 658 10.06 0.26 -14.81
C LEU A 658 9.04 0.11 -15.96
N LYS A 659 9.49 0.27 -17.21
CA LYS A 659 8.65 0.05 -18.40
C LYS A 659 8.17 -1.39 -18.49
N THR A 660 9.04 -2.39 -18.34
CA THR A 660 8.64 -3.81 -18.39
C THR A 660 7.65 -4.15 -17.27
N ASP A 661 7.90 -3.65 -16.06
CA ASP A 661 7.03 -3.86 -14.91
C ASP A 661 5.65 -3.23 -15.14
N CYS A 662 5.59 -2.01 -15.68
CA CYS A 662 4.33 -1.35 -16.00
C CYS A 662 3.57 -2.06 -17.13
N LEU A 663 4.26 -2.57 -18.16
CA LEU A 663 3.64 -3.34 -19.24
C LEU A 663 3.05 -4.66 -18.72
N SER A 664 3.71 -5.32 -17.77
CA SER A 664 3.18 -6.53 -17.13
C SER A 664 1.86 -6.24 -16.41
N ARG A 665 1.79 -5.10 -15.71
CA ARG A 665 0.59 -4.66 -14.97
C ARG A 665 -0.51 -4.17 -15.90
N MET A 666 -0.14 -3.59 -17.04
CA MET A 666 -1.08 -3.16 -18.10
C MET A 666 -1.91 -4.33 -18.64
N LYS A 667 -1.39 -5.57 -18.63
CA LYS A 667 -2.15 -6.77 -19.04
C LYS A 667 -3.46 -6.91 -18.25
N ILE A 668 -3.48 -6.52 -16.98
CA ILE A 668 -4.68 -6.57 -16.13
C ILE A 668 -5.73 -5.57 -16.63
N ILE A 669 -5.31 -4.36 -16.99
CA ILE A 669 -6.23 -3.36 -17.53
C ILE A 669 -6.80 -3.87 -18.85
N LYS A 670 -5.95 -4.43 -19.74
CA LYS A 670 -6.39 -5.05 -21.00
C LYS A 670 -7.35 -6.22 -20.81
N THR A 671 -7.30 -6.95 -19.69
CA THR A 671 -8.27 -8.02 -19.40
C THR A 671 -9.61 -7.50 -18.89
N LEU A 672 -9.62 -6.33 -18.24
CA LEU A 672 -10.81 -5.70 -17.69
C LEU A 672 -11.50 -4.76 -18.68
N GLU A 673 -10.73 -4.29 -19.65
CA GLU A 673 -11.13 -3.32 -20.66
C GLU A 673 -11.77 -4.02 -21.86
N ASN A 674 -12.93 -3.50 -22.24
CA ASN A 674 -13.50 -3.66 -23.56
C ASN A 674 -14.24 -2.35 -23.91
N ASN A 675 -14.48 -2.13 -25.20
CA ASN A 675 -15.21 -0.96 -25.68
C ASN A 675 -16.73 -1.10 -25.53
N THR A 676 -17.24 -2.33 -25.37
CA THR A 676 -18.70 -2.62 -25.37
C THR A 676 -19.24 -3.09 -24.02
N TRP A 677 -18.40 -3.73 -23.22
CA TRP A 677 -18.70 -4.29 -21.90
C TRP A 677 -17.52 -4.07 -20.96
N GLY A 678 -17.64 -4.45 -19.69
CA GLY A 678 -16.55 -4.37 -18.72
C GLY A 678 -16.64 -3.16 -17.80
N SER A 679 -15.54 -2.84 -17.13
CA SER A 679 -15.53 -1.84 -16.07
C SER A 679 -15.69 -0.41 -16.60
N GLU A 680 -16.37 0.44 -15.84
CA GLU A 680 -16.53 1.88 -16.14
C GLU A 680 -15.18 2.62 -16.23
N THR A 681 -15.15 3.71 -16.99
CA THR A 681 -13.97 4.56 -17.23
C THR A 681 -13.33 5.03 -15.93
N LYS A 682 -14.16 5.48 -14.97
CA LYS A 682 -13.66 5.97 -13.68
C LYS A 682 -12.99 4.86 -12.86
N SER A 683 -13.57 3.65 -12.88
CA SER A 683 -13.01 2.46 -12.21
C SER A 683 -11.71 2.03 -12.88
N LEU A 684 -11.66 1.99 -14.20
CA LEU A 684 -10.44 1.68 -14.96
C LEU A 684 -9.34 2.72 -14.73
N LEU A 685 -9.66 4.02 -14.71
CA LEU A 685 -8.70 5.08 -14.37
C LEU A 685 -8.18 4.92 -12.93
N ARG A 686 -9.03 4.53 -11.97
CA ARG A 686 -8.61 4.27 -10.59
C ARG A 686 -7.66 3.08 -10.51
N ILE A 687 -7.95 1.99 -11.23
CA ILE A 687 -7.09 0.80 -11.32
C ILE A 687 -5.77 1.14 -12.03
N TYR A 688 -5.81 1.93 -13.10
CA TYR A 688 -4.65 2.45 -13.80
C TYR A 688 -3.73 3.24 -12.86
N LYS A 689 -4.29 4.19 -12.12
CA LYS A 689 -3.55 5.00 -11.15
C LYS A 689 -2.90 4.15 -10.07
N SER A 690 -3.63 3.19 -9.53
CA SER A 690 -3.16 2.36 -8.42
C SER A 690 -2.13 1.32 -8.83
N LEU A 691 -2.21 0.77 -10.05
CA LEU A 691 -1.30 -0.28 -10.52
C LEU A 691 -0.07 0.26 -11.22
N ILE A 692 -0.23 1.29 -12.05
CA ILE A 692 0.80 1.77 -12.98
C ILE A 692 1.34 3.12 -12.55
N LEU A 693 0.47 4.13 -12.41
CA LEU A 693 0.91 5.50 -12.12
C LEU A 693 1.63 5.58 -10.77
N SER A 694 1.15 4.86 -9.75
CA SER A 694 1.81 4.75 -8.44
C SER A 694 3.26 4.23 -8.49
N VAL A 695 3.56 3.32 -9.42
CA VAL A 695 4.91 2.75 -9.59
C VAL A 695 5.82 3.74 -10.32
N ILE A 696 5.28 4.45 -11.32
CA ILE A 696 5.99 5.54 -12.01
C ILE A 696 6.30 6.66 -11.00
N ASP A 697 5.36 6.99 -10.14
CA ASP A 697 5.43 8.09 -9.19
C ASP A 697 6.42 7.84 -8.02
N TYR A 698 6.69 6.58 -7.61
CA TYR A 698 7.54 6.27 -6.44
C TYR A 698 8.96 6.86 -6.54
N GLY A 699 9.62 6.77 -7.70
CA GLY A 699 11.01 7.22 -7.88
C GLY A 699 11.17 8.57 -8.60
N ALA A 700 10.07 9.23 -8.96
CA ALA A 700 10.11 10.27 -10.00
C ALA A 700 10.90 11.51 -9.62
N ILE A 701 10.99 11.83 -8.33
CA ILE A 701 11.81 12.93 -7.82
C ILE A 701 13.29 12.67 -8.13
N ILE A 702 13.77 11.44 -7.97
CA ILE A 702 15.19 11.08 -8.12
C ILE A 702 15.54 10.91 -9.62
N TYR A 703 14.80 10.05 -10.33
CA TYR A 703 15.09 9.77 -11.74
C TYR A 703 14.72 10.93 -12.68
N SER A 704 14.06 12.00 -12.19
CA SER A 704 13.83 13.24 -12.96
C SER A 704 15.11 13.85 -13.52
N SER A 705 16.26 13.55 -12.89
CA SER A 705 17.60 13.92 -13.36
C SER A 705 18.03 13.24 -14.66
N ALA A 706 17.30 12.21 -15.13
CA ALA A 706 17.57 11.56 -16.40
C ALA A 706 17.32 12.49 -17.60
N LYS A 707 18.01 12.22 -18.72
CA LYS A 707 17.79 12.97 -19.97
C LYS A 707 16.35 12.81 -20.47
N SER A 708 15.82 13.86 -21.12
CA SER A 708 14.47 13.91 -21.70
C SER A 708 14.14 12.68 -22.55
N ASN A 709 15.06 12.22 -23.42
CA ASN A 709 14.86 11.03 -24.25
C ASN A 709 14.59 9.77 -23.43
N ALA A 710 15.29 9.59 -22.30
CA ALA A 710 15.09 8.45 -21.41
C ALA A 710 13.74 8.57 -20.67
N LEU A 711 13.41 9.76 -20.15
CA LEU A 711 12.12 10.04 -19.51
C LEU A 711 10.93 9.87 -20.46
N ASN A 712 11.11 10.18 -21.75
CA ASN A 712 10.04 10.08 -22.72
C ASN A 712 9.68 8.62 -23.04
N THR A 713 10.53 7.64 -22.71
CA THR A 713 10.24 6.21 -22.93
C THR A 713 9.06 5.68 -22.12
N ILE A 714 8.70 6.34 -21.02
CA ILE A 714 7.55 5.98 -20.16
C ILE A 714 6.24 6.71 -20.54
N ASN A 715 6.30 7.81 -21.31
CA ASN A 715 5.11 8.53 -21.76
C ASN A 715 4.11 7.63 -22.53
N PRO A 716 4.55 6.75 -23.46
CA PRO A 716 3.64 5.84 -24.15
C PRO A 716 2.85 4.93 -23.20
N ILE A 717 3.42 4.55 -22.06
CA ILE A 717 2.76 3.69 -21.07
C ILE A 717 1.63 4.45 -20.38
N HIS A 718 1.89 5.69 -19.95
CA HIS A 718 0.89 6.56 -19.36
C HIS A 718 -0.27 6.82 -20.35
N ASN A 719 0.07 7.19 -21.57
CA ASN A 719 -0.90 7.44 -22.64
C ASN A 719 -1.73 6.18 -22.94
N GLN A 720 -1.09 5.01 -23.05
CA GLN A 720 -1.79 3.74 -23.32
C GLN A 720 -2.74 3.37 -22.18
N GLY A 721 -2.35 3.57 -20.93
CA GLY A 721 -3.22 3.30 -19.77
C GLY A 721 -4.49 4.15 -19.79
N ILE A 722 -4.36 5.42 -20.15
CA ILE A 722 -5.49 6.35 -20.29
C ILE A 722 -6.36 5.99 -21.49
N ARG A 723 -5.76 5.64 -22.64
CA ARG A 723 -6.52 5.19 -23.83
C ARG A 723 -7.38 3.98 -23.52
N LEU A 724 -6.82 2.96 -22.88
CA LEU A 724 -7.56 1.77 -22.46
C LEU A 724 -8.68 2.14 -21.48
N ALA A 725 -8.37 2.94 -20.47
CA ALA A 725 -9.38 3.33 -19.48
C ALA A 725 -10.53 4.14 -20.09
N THR A 726 -10.27 5.02 -21.05
CA THR A 726 -11.28 5.89 -21.69
C THR A 726 -11.90 5.30 -22.97
N GLY A 727 -11.35 4.21 -23.52
CA GLY A 727 -11.77 3.64 -24.80
C GLY A 727 -11.39 4.47 -26.03
N ALA A 728 -10.49 5.44 -25.87
CA ALA A 728 -10.01 6.30 -26.96
C ALA A 728 -9.15 5.52 -27.98
N PHE A 729 -9.22 5.91 -29.25
CA PHE A 729 -8.39 5.30 -30.30
C PHE A 729 -6.91 5.50 -30.07
N ARG A 730 -6.08 4.62 -30.65
CA ARG A 730 -4.61 4.76 -30.68
C ARG A 730 -4.16 6.07 -31.33
N THR A 731 -4.89 6.55 -32.33
CA THR A 731 -4.61 7.79 -33.07
C THR A 731 -5.07 9.06 -32.36
N SER A 732 -5.85 8.97 -31.27
CA SER A 732 -6.34 10.17 -30.56
C SER A 732 -5.18 11.04 -30.08
N PRO A 733 -5.25 12.38 -30.14
CA PRO A 733 -4.17 13.24 -29.69
C PRO A 733 -3.89 13.06 -28.18
N VAL A 734 -2.61 13.15 -27.79
CA VAL A 734 -2.19 12.91 -26.40
C VAL A 734 -2.79 13.94 -25.44
N ASP A 735 -2.76 15.23 -25.80
CA ASP A 735 -3.34 16.27 -24.94
C ASP A 735 -4.87 16.10 -24.78
N SER A 736 -5.56 15.60 -25.80
CA SER A 736 -7.01 15.34 -25.73
C SER A 736 -7.35 14.22 -24.75
N ILE A 737 -6.62 13.10 -24.78
CA ILE A 737 -6.88 11.99 -23.85
C ILE A 737 -6.55 12.38 -22.40
N LEU A 738 -5.50 13.18 -22.19
CA LEU A 738 -5.10 13.70 -20.87
C LEU A 738 -6.16 14.65 -20.31
N CYS A 739 -6.56 15.64 -21.11
CA CYS A 739 -7.59 16.60 -20.74
C CYS A 739 -8.96 15.93 -20.52
N ASN A 740 -9.36 14.97 -21.35
CA ASN A 740 -10.61 14.23 -21.16
C ASN A 740 -10.61 13.42 -19.85
N ALA A 741 -9.52 12.72 -19.56
CA ALA A 741 -9.39 11.91 -18.34
C ALA A 741 -9.19 12.74 -17.06
N GLY A 742 -8.80 14.02 -17.20
CA GLY A 742 -8.40 14.88 -16.08
C GLY A 742 -7.03 14.50 -15.50
N GLU A 743 -6.12 14.03 -16.36
CA GLU A 743 -4.75 13.64 -15.98
C GLU A 743 -3.72 14.65 -16.43
N LEU A 744 -2.69 14.85 -15.60
CA LEU A 744 -1.54 15.68 -15.93
C LEU A 744 -0.53 14.91 -16.78
N PRO A 745 0.12 15.55 -17.77
CA PRO A 745 1.33 15.01 -18.40
C PRO A 745 2.38 14.60 -17.36
N LEU A 746 3.13 13.53 -17.61
CA LEU A 746 4.14 13.02 -16.67
C LEU A 746 5.20 14.06 -16.28
N VAL A 747 5.54 15.00 -17.17
CA VAL A 747 6.46 16.10 -16.88
C VAL A 747 5.92 16.98 -15.74
N LEU A 748 4.67 17.46 -15.87
CA LEU A 748 4.04 18.28 -14.84
C LEU A 748 3.83 17.50 -13.55
N ARG A 749 3.52 16.20 -13.63
CA ARG A 749 3.45 15.34 -12.42
C ARG A 749 4.77 15.28 -11.67
N ARG A 750 5.90 15.10 -12.38
CA ARG A 750 7.24 15.13 -11.77
C ARG A 750 7.53 16.49 -11.13
N HIS A 751 7.18 17.59 -11.80
CA HIS A 751 7.31 18.93 -11.24
C HIS A 751 6.52 19.05 -9.93
N THR A 752 5.26 18.62 -9.91
CA THR A 752 4.44 18.60 -8.69
C THR A 752 5.14 17.81 -7.58
N GLN A 753 5.67 16.63 -7.86
CA GLN A 753 6.33 15.82 -6.83
C GLN A 753 7.61 16.46 -6.28
N ILE A 754 8.44 17.05 -7.14
CA ILE A 754 9.66 17.78 -6.72
C ILE A 754 9.30 18.97 -5.84
N LEU A 755 8.33 19.78 -6.28
CA LEU A 755 7.85 20.94 -5.52
C LEU A 755 7.33 20.53 -4.14
N LYS A 756 6.49 19.49 -4.07
CA LYS A 756 5.95 18.96 -2.80
C LYS A 756 7.05 18.42 -1.88
N PHE A 757 8.01 17.70 -2.45
CA PHE A 757 9.12 17.11 -1.69
C PHE A 757 10.00 18.18 -1.06
N ILE A 758 10.49 19.15 -1.84
CA ILE A 758 11.35 20.22 -1.34
C ILE A 758 10.61 21.15 -0.38
N SER A 759 9.33 21.45 -0.63
CA SER A 759 8.51 22.26 0.28
C SER A 759 8.38 21.60 1.66
N ARG A 760 8.16 20.28 1.71
CA ARG A 760 8.16 19.53 2.97
C ARG A 760 9.52 19.62 3.67
N ILE A 761 10.63 19.48 2.95
CA ILE A 761 11.99 19.57 3.54
C ILE A 761 12.24 20.99 4.09
N LYS A 762 11.82 22.04 3.37
CA LYS A 762 11.92 23.43 3.84
C LYS A 762 11.18 23.66 5.16
N SER A 763 10.03 23.03 5.36
CA SER A 763 9.31 23.07 6.65
C SER A 763 10.00 22.29 7.78
N MET A 764 11.10 21.58 7.52
CA MET A 764 11.76 20.69 8.48
C MET A 764 13.28 20.96 8.52
N PRO A 765 13.73 22.09 9.09
CA PRO A 765 15.14 22.50 9.02
C PRO A 765 16.11 21.48 9.68
N ASN A 766 15.68 20.82 10.76
CA ASN A 766 16.50 19.85 11.51
C ASN A 766 16.59 18.45 10.86
N HIS A 767 15.84 18.21 9.79
CA HIS A 767 15.77 16.90 9.13
C HIS A 767 17.00 16.63 8.25
N ILE A 768 17.47 15.39 8.16
CA ILE A 768 18.70 15.04 7.42
C ILE A 768 18.69 15.49 5.95
N ALA A 769 17.56 15.38 5.27
CA ALA A 769 17.40 15.82 3.88
C ALA A 769 17.48 17.35 3.70
N SER A 770 17.43 18.16 4.78
CA SER A 770 17.65 19.61 4.68
C SER A 770 19.06 19.97 4.20
N LYS A 771 20.04 19.07 4.40
CA LYS A 771 21.40 19.19 3.84
C LYS A 771 21.39 19.44 2.31
N ILE A 772 20.36 18.97 1.60
CA ILE A 772 20.19 19.19 0.15
C ILE A 772 19.96 20.67 -0.19
N LEU A 773 19.33 21.44 0.71
CA LEU A 773 19.06 22.87 0.51
C LEU A 773 20.32 23.72 0.60
N HIS A 774 21.29 23.29 1.43
CA HIS A 774 22.52 24.02 1.75
C HIS A 774 23.72 23.61 0.90
N ASN A 775 23.55 22.66 -0.02
CA ASN A 775 24.58 22.23 -0.95
C ASN A 775 24.33 22.73 -2.40
N PRO A 776 23.95 23.99 -2.65
CA PRO A 776 23.83 24.48 -4.03
C PRO A 776 25.24 24.77 -4.55
N LEU A 777 25.80 23.79 -5.28
CA LEU A 777 26.99 24.03 -6.10
C LEU A 777 26.71 25.22 -7.05
N PRO A 778 27.74 26.02 -7.41
CA PRO A 778 27.57 27.12 -8.34
C PRO A 778 26.89 26.63 -9.62
N TYR A 779 25.83 27.33 -10.01
CA TYR A 779 25.03 26.99 -11.19
C TYR A 779 25.91 27.12 -12.43
N ILE A 780 26.30 25.99 -13.02
CA ILE A 780 26.97 25.96 -14.32
C ILE A 780 25.90 25.55 -15.33
N SER A 781 25.50 26.51 -16.18
CA SER A 781 24.46 26.38 -17.21
C SER A 781 24.69 25.24 -18.21
N SER A 782 25.89 24.63 -18.24
CA SER A 782 26.32 23.68 -19.28
C SER A 782 26.34 22.20 -18.87
N ASN A 783 26.01 21.81 -17.62
CA ASN A 783 26.12 20.41 -17.19
C ASN A 783 24.76 19.71 -16.92
N ASN A 784 24.47 18.68 -17.73
CA ASN A 784 23.23 17.86 -17.78
C ASN A 784 22.89 16.99 -16.53
N ARG A 785 23.37 17.33 -15.32
CA ARG A 785 23.14 16.52 -14.09
C ARG A 785 22.79 17.40 -12.91
N ASN A 786 21.63 18.04 -12.99
CA ASN A 786 21.13 18.88 -11.91
C ASN A 786 20.72 18.06 -10.69
N THR A 787 20.98 18.62 -9.51
CA THR A 787 20.46 18.10 -8.24
C THR A 787 18.94 18.33 -8.17
N ILE A 788 18.27 17.63 -7.26
CA ILE A 788 16.82 17.77 -7.05
C ILE A 788 16.47 19.22 -6.68
N PHE A 789 17.30 19.88 -5.87
CA PHE A 789 17.04 21.25 -5.42
C PHE A 789 17.20 22.29 -6.54
N GLU A 790 18.12 22.08 -7.48
CA GLU A 790 18.25 22.94 -8.65
C GLU A 790 17.07 22.79 -9.61
N TYR A 791 16.60 21.56 -9.85
CA TYR A 791 15.35 21.36 -10.58
C TYR A 791 14.20 22.08 -9.91
N PHE A 792 14.12 22.01 -8.58
CA PHE A 792 13.15 22.77 -7.82
C PHE A 792 13.27 24.29 -8.04
N LYS A 793 14.48 24.87 -8.03
CA LYS A 793 14.69 26.31 -8.28
C LYS A 793 14.18 26.70 -9.67
N ILE A 794 14.61 25.98 -10.70
CA ILE A 794 14.19 26.21 -12.10
C ILE A 794 12.66 26.14 -12.22
N ILE A 795 12.03 25.11 -11.65
CA ILE A 795 10.57 24.94 -11.71
C ILE A 795 9.86 26.05 -10.93
N SER A 796 10.38 26.44 -9.76
CA SER A 796 9.76 27.46 -8.91
C SER A 796 9.85 28.84 -9.54
N GLU A 797 11.00 29.19 -10.13
CA GLU A 797 11.21 30.43 -10.89
C GLU A 797 10.28 30.50 -12.10
N ASN A 798 10.21 29.42 -12.89
CA ASN A 798 9.31 29.34 -14.05
C ASN A 798 7.82 29.47 -13.69
N LEU A 799 7.43 29.13 -12.46
CA LEU A 799 6.05 29.22 -11.98
C LEU A 799 5.76 30.50 -11.17
N GLY A 800 6.78 31.33 -10.90
CA GLY A 800 6.68 32.47 -9.99
C GLY A 800 6.24 32.06 -8.58
N LEU A 801 6.72 30.92 -8.08
CA LEU A 801 6.34 30.36 -6.79
C LEU A 801 7.20 30.94 -5.66
N GLN A 802 6.57 31.67 -4.75
CA GLN A 802 7.15 31.97 -3.43
C GLN A 802 6.91 30.77 -2.51
N THR A 803 7.97 30.26 -1.88
CA THR A 803 7.91 29.02 -1.08
C THR A 803 8.26 29.25 0.39
N GLN A 804 7.91 30.41 0.94
CA GLN A 804 8.10 30.67 2.37
C GLN A 804 7.02 29.92 3.15
N THR A 805 7.44 28.92 3.92
CA THR A 805 6.57 28.07 4.74
C THR A 805 6.96 28.16 6.19
N LEU A 806 5.97 28.02 7.07
CA LEU A 806 6.23 27.76 8.48
C LEU A 806 7.01 26.47 8.69
N SER A 807 8.02 26.55 9.55
CA SER A 807 8.76 25.38 10.01
C SER A 807 7.94 24.63 11.05
N LYS A 808 7.98 23.30 10.98
CA LYS A 808 7.53 22.41 12.05
C LYS A 808 8.38 22.63 13.29
N VAL A 809 7.74 22.52 14.44
CA VAL A 809 8.37 22.69 15.74
C VAL A 809 8.39 21.35 16.46
N GLN A 810 9.51 21.10 17.13
CA GLN A 810 9.58 20.08 18.16
C GLN A 810 8.86 20.58 19.42
N LEU A 811 7.86 19.83 19.87
CA LEU A 811 7.10 20.16 21.07
C LEU A 811 7.97 19.88 22.31
N PRO A 812 8.00 20.80 23.29
CA PRO A 812 8.81 20.64 24.51
C PRO A 812 8.16 19.68 25.51
N SER A 813 6.82 19.61 25.55
CA SER A 813 6.08 18.74 26.47
C SER A 813 5.60 17.45 25.80
N PRO A 814 5.55 16.34 26.55
CA PRO A 814 5.07 15.06 26.03
C PRO A 814 3.55 15.09 25.72
N PRO A 815 3.10 14.39 24.66
CA PRO A 815 1.70 14.35 24.24
C PRO A 815 0.68 13.91 25.29
N TRP A 816 1.07 13.05 26.24
CA TRP A 816 0.17 12.52 27.27
C TRP A 816 0.00 13.45 28.47
N LEU A 817 0.80 14.51 28.57
CA LEU A 817 0.59 15.59 29.54
C LEU A 817 -0.19 16.78 28.94
N TRP A 818 -0.60 16.67 27.67
CA TRP A 818 -1.23 17.77 26.95
C TRP A 818 -2.74 17.82 27.24
N SER A 819 -3.15 18.79 28.05
CA SER A 819 -4.54 19.03 28.43
C SER A 819 -4.86 20.54 28.42
N PRO A 820 -5.07 21.16 27.24
CA PRO A 820 -5.39 22.58 27.18
C PRO A 820 -6.77 22.84 27.80
N ASN A 821 -6.91 23.95 28.52
CA ASN A 821 -8.17 24.35 29.14
C ASN A 821 -9.12 24.93 28.08
N ILE A 822 -10.07 24.13 27.62
CA ILE A 822 -11.00 24.49 26.54
C ILE A 822 -12.43 24.32 27.04
N ASN A 823 -13.19 25.42 27.02
CA ASN A 823 -14.61 25.45 27.32
C ASN A 823 -15.43 25.47 26.02
N THR A 824 -16.20 24.41 25.80
CA THR A 824 -17.16 24.29 24.70
C THR A 824 -18.60 24.12 25.18
N GLN A 825 -18.95 24.50 26.41
CA GLN A 825 -20.29 24.27 26.98
C GLN A 825 -21.42 24.84 26.10
N LEU A 826 -21.17 25.97 25.44
CA LEU A 826 -22.14 26.61 24.54
C LEU A 826 -22.46 25.78 23.29
N THR A 827 -21.67 24.74 22.94
CA THR A 827 -21.98 23.87 21.78
C THR A 827 -23.24 23.03 21.99
N ASN A 828 -23.69 22.87 23.23
CA ASN A 828 -24.92 22.13 23.55
C ASN A 828 -26.20 22.86 23.08
N PHE A 829 -26.10 24.16 22.76
CA PHE A 829 -27.22 24.97 22.31
C PHE A 829 -27.13 25.21 20.80
N CYS A 830 -28.18 24.82 20.07
CA CYS A 830 -28.21 25.04 18.63
C CYS A 830 -28.66 26.48 18.31
N LYS A 831 -27.81 27.24 17.62
CA LYS A 831 -28.05 28.64 17.25
C LYS A 831 -29.35 28.89 16.45
N HIS A 832 -29.88 27.86 15.79
CA HIS A 832 -31.10 27.95 14.98
C HIS A 832 -32.37 27.69 15.80
N SER A 833 -32.26 27.05 16.97
CA SER A 833 -33.41 26.66 17.80
C SER A 833 -33.47 27.39 19.15
N THR A 834 -32.35 27.94 19.62
CA THR A 834 -32.26 28.62 20.92
C THR A 834 -32.22 30.13 20.73
N ASP A 835 -33.01 30.88 21.50
CA ASP A 835 -33.02 32.34 21.47
C ASP A 835 -31.62 32.91 21.83
N SER A 836 -31.18 33.90 21.07
CA SER A 836 -29.91 34.60 21.27
C SER A 836 -29.80 35.25 22.65
N ASN A 837 -30.92 35.68 23.26
CA ASN A 837 -30.95 36.21 24.63
C ASN A 837 -30.51 35.17 25.66
N ILE A 838 -30.95 33.93 25.51
CA ILE A 838 -30.60 32.82 26.43
C ILE A 838 -29.10 32.55 26.35
N ILE A 839 -28.56 32.48 25.14
CA ILE A 839 -27.13 32.26 24.91
C ILE A 839 -26.29 33.41 25.49
N ARG A 840 -26.74 34.66 25.35
CA ARG A 840 -26.06 35.84 25.93
C ARG A 840 -26.08 35.83 27.45
N ASN A 841 -27.19 35.44 28.07
CA ASN A 841 -27.30 35.34 29.52
C ASN A 841 -26.38 34.24 30.06
N LEU A 842 -26.40 33.05 29.44
CA LEU A 842 -25.50 31.94 29.79
C LEU A 842 -24.03 32.30 29.59
N PHE A 843 -23.69 32.99 28.50
CA PHE A 843 -22.34 33.51 28.29
C PHE A 843 -21.92 34.46 29.41
N SER A 844 -22.79 35.41 29.77
CA SER A 844 -22.52 36.39 30.84
C SER A 844 -22.34 35.70 32.20
N GLU A 845 -23.16 34.68 32.48
CA GLU A 845 -23.06 33.86 33.68
C GLU A 845 -21.71 33.12 33.75
N ILE A 846 -21.34 32.39 32.69
CA ILE A 846 -20.06 31.68 32.59
C ILE A 846 -18.88 32.64 32.78
N MET A 847 -18.92 33.82 32.12
CA MET A 847 -17.87 34.82 32.23
C MET A 847 -17.75 35.36 33.65
N SER A 848 -18.87 35.62 34.33
CA SER A 848 -18.88 36.14 35.71
C SER A 848 -18.40 35.12 36.75
N GLN A 849 -18.76 33.85 36.58
CA GLN A 849 -18.45 32.79 37.54
C GLN A 849 -17.05 32.20 37.35
N GLN A 850 -16.61 32.00 36.10
CA GLN A 850 -15.41 31.20 35.81
C GLN A 850 -14.24 32.03 35.29
N TYR A 851 -14.49 33.23 34.75
CA TYR A 851 -13.47 34.01 34.02
C TYR A 851 -13.43 35.50 34.42
N SER A 852 -13.95 35.86 35.59
CA SER A 852 -14.03 37.26 36.04
C SER A 852 -12.67 37.89 36.33
N SER A 853 -11.68 37.10 36.74
CA SER A 853 -10.32 37.53 37.05
C SER A 853 -9.36 37.46 35.85
N SER A 854 -9.79 36.97 34.69
CA SER A 854 -8.94 36.83 33.50
C SER A 854 -9.05 38.03 32.56
N THR A 855 -7.97 38.31 31.84
CA THR A 855 -8.00 39.29 30.74
C THR A 855 -8.60 38.64 29.49
N HIS A 856 -9.65 39.25 28.92
CA HIS A 856 -10.37 38.69 27.78
C HIS A 856 -9.79 39.19 26.46
N ILE A 857 -9.56 38.27 25.53
CA ILE A 857 -9.14 38.56 24.16
C ILE A 857 -10.15 37.96 23.21
N TYR A 858 -10.84 38.81 22.44
CA TYR A 858 -11.78 38.35 21.42
C TYR A 858 -11.08 38.24 20.07
N THR A 859 -11.22 37.11 19.40
CA THR A 859 -10.59 36.89 18.09
C THR A 859 -11.61 36.39 17.07
N ASP A 860 -11.45 36.85 15.83
CA ASP A 860 -12.24 36.36 14.70
C ASP A 860 -11.43 36.48 13.40
N ALA A 861 -11.81 35.71 12.38
CA ALA A 861 -11.23 35.71 11.06
C ALA A 861 -12.32 35.80 9.97
N SER A 862 -12.02 36.50 8.89
CA SER A 862 -12.92 36.65 7.75
C SER A 862 -12.20 36.34 6.43
N LYS A 863 -12.95 35.73 5.52
CA LYS A 863 -12.55 35.47 4.14
C LYS A 863 -13.65 35.93 3.19
N ASN A 864 -13.32 36.86 2.30
CA ASN A 864 -14.22 37.38 1.28
C ASN A 864 -13.51 37.49 -0.09
N SER A 865 -14.15 38.13 -1.07
CA SER A 865 -13.57 38.35 -2.41
C SER A 865 -12.34 39.24 -2.41
N ASN A 866 -12.19 40.11 -1.41
CA ASN A 866 -11.14 41.12 -1.34
C ASN A 866 -9.86 40.55 -0.72
N GLY A 867 -9.99 39.60 0.20
CA GLY A 867 -8.86 38.95 0.84
C GLY A 867 -9.25 38.10 2.05
N VAL A 868 -8.22 37.78 2.84
CA VAL A 868 -8.36 37.07 4.11
C VAL A 868 -7.74 37.94 5.19
N GLY A 869 -8.47 38.15 6.28
CA GLY A 869 -8.02 38.96 7.41
C GLY A 869 -8.49 38.37 8.72
N PHE A 870 -7.82 38.74 9.81
CA PHE A 870 -8.24 38.37 11.15
C PHE A 870 -7.94 39.49 12.13
N ALA A 871 -8.58 39.44 13.29
CA ALA A 871 -8.41 40.44 14.33
C ALA A 871 -8.32 39.80 15.72
N ALA A 872 -7.61 40.48 16.61
CA ALA A 872 -7.58 40.22 18.04
C ALA A 872 -7.89 41.52 18.80
N ILE A 873 -8.86 41.48 19.70
CA ILE A 873 -9.37 42.64 20.43
C ILE A 873 -9.13 42.44 21.91
N ILE A 874 -8.48 43.44 22.52
CA ILE A 874 -8.15 43.46 23.95
C ILE A 874 -8.58 44.82 24.49
N GLY A 875 -9.58 44.82 25.38
CA GLY A 875 -10.18 46.06 25.88
C GLY A 875 -10.65 46.98 24.75
N HIS A 876 -9.99 48.13 24.59
CA HIS A 876 -10.29 49.11 23.54
C HIS A 876 -9.38 49.02 22.31
N VAL A 877 -8.35 48.18 22.31
CA VAL A 877 -7.37 48.08 21.22
C VAL A 877 -7.78 46.99 20.23
N ASN A 878 -7.78 47.33 18.94
CA ASN A 878 -8.05 46.40 17.84
C ASN A 878 -6.75 46.11 17.08
N HIS A 879 -6.25 44.89 17.17
CA HIS A 879 -5.14 44.42 16.32
C HIS A 879 -5.71 43.77 15.06
N LYS A 880 -5.30 44.24 13.88
CA LYS A 880 -5.79 43.79 12.58
C LYS A 880 -4.65 43.26 11.72
N PHE A 881 -4.85 42.08 11.14
CA PHE A 881 -3.85 41.40 10.32
C PHE A 881 -4.46 40.92 9.00
N SER A 882 -3.67 40.99 7.94
CA SER A 882 -4.05 40.51 6.60
C SER A 882 -3.18 39.32 6.20
N LEU A 883 -3.81 38.34 5.58
CA LEU A 883 -3.23 37.08 5.13
C LEU A 883 -3.33 36.96 3.60
N PRO A 884 -2.53 36.07 2.97
CA PRO A 884 -2.62 35.85 1.53
C PRO A 884 -4.03 35.40 1.12
N PRO A 885 -4.56 35.83 -0.05
CA PRO A 885 -5.91 35.48 -0.49
C PRO A 885 -6.18 33.98 -0.61
N SER A 886 -5.12 33.18 -0.78
CA SER A 886 -5.20 31.72 -0.86
C SER A 886 -5.47 31.05 0.49
N THR A 887 -5.32 31.76 1.61
CA THR A 887 -5.46 31.19 2.96
C THR A 887 -6.88 30.72 3.24
N ASN A 888 -7.02 29.57 3.89
CA ASN A 888 -8.31 29.04 4.30
C ASN A 888 -8.77 29.64 5.64
N ILE A 889 -10.08 29.59 5.91
CA ILE A 889 -10.66 30.23 7.09
C ILE A 889 -10.12 29.62 8.39
N PHE A 890 -10.01 28.30 8.46
CA PHE A 890 -9.42 27.58 9.59
C PHE A 890 -8.00 28.08 9.94
N THR A 891 -7.17 28.33 8.93
CA THR A 891 -5.80 28.82 9.12
C THR A 891 -5.81 30.27 9.60
N ALA A 892 -6.73 31.10 9.11
CA ALA A 892 -6.92 32.46 9.59
C ALA A 892 -7.40 32.51 11.04
N GLU A 893 -8.38 31.68 11.43
CA GLU A 893 -8.82 31.50 12.82
C GLU A 893 -7.66 31.04 13.72
N THR A 894 -6.86 30.07 13.25
CA THR A 894 -5.70 29.57 14.00
C THR A 894 -4.62 30.66 14.16
N TYR A 895 -4.39 31.48 13.13
CA TYR A 895 -3.51 32.65 13.23
C TYR A 895 -4.02 33.69 14.22
N ALA A 896 -5.34 33.90 14.28
CA ALA A 896 -5.95 34.82 15.23
C ALA A 896 -5.66 34.40 16.67
N ILE A 897 -5.78 33.10 16.97
CA ILE A 897 -5.40 32.53 18.27
C ILE A 897 -3.89 32.68 18.51
N PHE A 898 -3.06 32.38 17.50
CA PHE A 898 -1.60 32.44 17.64
C PHE A 898 -1.08 33.85 17.94
N GLU A 899 -1.59 34.86 17.23
CA GLU A 899 -1.23 36.26 17.50
C GLU A 899 -1.85 36.75 18.82
N ALA A 900 -3.06 36.34 19.17
CA ALA A 900 -3.65 36.64 20.48
C ALA A 900 -2.77 36.13 21.63
N LEU A 901 -2.24 34.91 21.52
CA LEU A 901 -1.30 34.35 22.50
C LEU A 901 0.00 35.17 22.57
N LYS A 902 0.58 35.58 21.45
CA LYS A 902 1.78 36.44 21.44
C LYS A 902 1.53 37.78 22.11
N ILE A 903 0.39 38.41 21.82
CA ILE A 903 0.02 39.69 22.44
C ILE A 903 -0.16 39.47 23.95
N ALA A 904 -0.89 38.43 24.36
CA ALA A 904 -1.07 38.07 25.76
C ALA A 904 0.24 37.81 26.51
N SER A 905 1.22 37.17 25.86
CA SER A 905 2.56 36.97 26.42
C SER A 905 3.29 38.28 26.75
N SER A 906 2.99 39.38 26.06
CA SER A 906 3.59 40.70 26.28
C SER A 906 2.90 41.56 27.35
N LEU A 907 1.71 41.16 27.81
CA LEU A 907 0.94 41.88 28.83
C LEU A 907 1.35 41.47 30.25
N ASN A 908 0.98 42.26 31.27
CA ASN A 908 1.35 41.95 32.66
C ASN A 908 0.44 40.93 33.35
N SER A 909 -0.76 40.65 32.82
CA SER A 909 -1.68 39.69 33.42
C SER A 909 -1.17 38.25 33.32
N ASP A 910 -1.56 37.40 34.28
CA ASP A 910 -1.19 35.98 34.32
C ASP A 910 -2.29 35.03 33.82
N PHE A 911 -3.56 35.48 33.82
CA PHE A 911 -4.72 34.70 33.41
C PHE A 911 -5.39 35.34 32.19
N PHE A 912 -5.52 34.58 31.11
CA PHE A 912 -6.17 35.05 29.87
C PHE A 912 -7.26 34.10 29.42
N THR A 913 -8.36 34.67 28.91
CA THR A 913 -9.39 33.91 28.21
C THR A 913 -9.46 34.38 26.76
N ILE A 914 -9.19 33.48 25.82
CA ILE A 914 -9.32 33.73 24.37
C ILE A 914 -10.69 33.24 23.91
N ILE A 915 -11.49 34.15 23.35
CA ILE A 915 -12.91 33.95 23.06
C ILE A 915 -13.17 34.19 21.57
N GLY A 916 -13.92 33.29 20.94
CA GLY A 916 -14.38 33.47 19.55
C GLY A 916 -15.01 32.22 18.96
N ASP A 917 -15.28 32.24 17.66
CA ASP A 917 -16.08 31.23 16.96
C ASP A 917 -15.25 30.15 16.24
N PHE A 918 -14.04 29.87 16.75
CA PHE A 918 -13.03 29.02 16.11
C PHE A 918 -13.04 27.54 16.59
N LEU A 919 -14.21 26.88 16.63
CA LEU A 919 -14.35 25.51 17.18
C LEU A 919 -13.40 24.50 16.52
N SER A 920 -13.24 24.59 15.20
CA SER A 920 -12.37 23.70 14.44
C SER A 920 -10.90 23.84 14.87
N ALA A 921 -10.44 25.07 15.13
CA ALA A 921 -9.10 25.33 15.63
C ALA A 921 -8.91 24.75 17.04
N LEU A 922 -9.91 24.85 17.92
CA LEU A 922 -9.85 24.27 19.28
C LEU A 922 -9.78 22.75 19.28
N ILE A 923 -10.58 22.08 18.45
CA ILE A 923 -10.49 20.63 18.27
C ILE A 923 -9.10 20.24 17.73
N SER A 924 -8.49 21.09 16.91
CA SER A 924 -7.14 20.82 16.44
C SER A 924 -6.06 21.07 17.50
N ILE A 925 -6.24 22.07 18.39
CA ILE A 925 -5.32 22.39 19.50
C ILE A 925 -5.41 21.33 20.60
N SER A 926 -6.60 20.81 20.88
CA SER A 926 -6.81 19.72 21.84
C SER A 926 -6.12 18.42 21.43
N ASN A 927 -5.92 18.21 20.12
CA ASN A 927 -5.19 17.06 19.60
C ASN A 927 -3.65 17.21 19.81
N PRO A 928 -3.03 16.42 20.69
CA PRO A 928 -1.59 16.53 20.97
C PRO A 928 -0.69 16.08 19.81
N TYR A 929 -1.26 15.40 18.80
CA TYR A 929 -0.52 14.88 17.64
C TYR A 929 -0.79 15.67 16.35
N SER A 930 -1.25 16.91 16.45
CA SER A 930 -1.57 17.75 15.29
C SER A 930 -0.42 17.79 14.27
N LYS A 931 -0.81 17.73 12.98
CA LYS A 931 0.13 17.82 11.85
C LYS A 931 0.32 19.24 11.34
N ASN A 932 -0.54 20.16 11.76
CA ASN A 932 -0.54 21.55 11.29
C ASN A 932 0.58 22.32 12.00
N GLU A 933 1.42 23.01 11.23
CA GLU A 933 2.57 23.74 11.76
C GLU A 933 2.16 24.85 12.72
N LEU A 934 1.09 25.62 12.44
CA LEU A 934 0.61 26.69 13.31
C LEU A 934 0.12 26.16 14.66
N VAL A 935 -0.62 25.06 14.63
CA VAL A 935 -1.09 24.43 15.87
C VAL A 935 0.10 23.95 16.70
N GLN A 936 1.17 23.44 16.07
CA GLN A 936 2.40 23.08 16.79
C GLN A 936 3.09 24.31 17.40
N HIS A 937 3.08 25.46 16.72
CA HIS A 937 3.58 26.72 17.28
C HIS A 937 2.73 27.20 18.47
N ILE A 938 1.40 27.09 18.38
CA ILE A 938 0.48 27.38 19.51
C ILE A 938 0.78 26.45 20.69
N GLN A 939 0.86 25.15 20.44
CA GLN A 939 1.18 24.15 21.46
C GLN A 939 2.52 24.46 22.12
N LYS A 940 3.55 24.80 21.34
CA LYS A 940 4.85 25.21 21.85
C LYS A 940 4.76 26.45 22.74
N LEU A 941 4.02 27.48 22.34
CA LEU A 941 3.86 28.69 23.14
C LEU A 941 3.16 28.40 24.47
N LEU A 942 2.09 27.59 24.43
CA LEU A 942 1.35 27.20 25.63
C LEU A 942 2.22 26.39 26.59
N SER A 943 3.04 25.45 26.10
CA SER A 943 3.91 24.63 26.93
C SER A 943 5.08 25.39 27.56
N ILE A 944 5.54 26.50 26.96
CA ILE A 944 6.69 27.29 27.46
C ILE A 944 6.24 28.47 28.33
N SER A 945 4.99 28.89 28.19
CA SER A 945 4.45 30.04 28.92
C SER A 945 4.22 29.72 30.40
N ASN A 946 4.57 30.68 31.27
CA ASN A 946 4.22 30.65 32.69
C ASN A 946 2.80 31.18 32.97
N LYS A 947 2.13 31.75 31.96
CA LYS A 947 0.76 32.28 32.02
C LYS A 947 -0.28 31.20 31.79
N THR A 948 -1.44 31.34 32.43
CA THR A 948 -2.58 30.44 32.28
C THR A 948 -3.51 30.92 31.17
N PHE A 949 -3.75 30.05 30.18
CA PHE A 949 -4.65 30.33 29.05
C PHE A 949 -5.88 29.44 29.09
N CYS A 950 -7.05 30.07 29.00
CA CYS A 950 -8.34 29.40 28.80
C CYS A 950 -8.87 29.75 27.40
N PHE A 951 -9.43 28.77 26.71
CA PHE A 951 -10.08 28.99 25.43
C PHE A 951 -11.59 28.78 25.57
N MET A 952 -12.38 29.69 25.04
CA MET A 952 -13.84 29.60 25.06
C MET A 952 -14.41 29.74 23.65
N TRP A 953 -15.16 28.73 23.22
CA TRP A 953 -15.92 28.85 21.98
C TRP A 953 -17.24 29.59 22.22
N VAL A 954 -17.58 30.50 21.31
CA VAL A 954 -18.88 31.19 21.27
C VAL A 954 -19.54 31.05 19.89
N PRO A 955 -20.88 30.95 19.82
CA PRO A 955 -21.59 30.96 18.54
C PRO A 955 -21.49 32.33 17.87
N SER A 956 -21.29 32.32 16.55
CA SER A 956 -21.22 33.55 15.74
C SER A 956 -22.58 34.21 15.54
N HIS A 957 -22.58 35.55 15.40
CA HIS A 957 -23.76 36.37 15.12
C HIS A 957 -24.87 36.35 16.18
N VAL A 958 -24.52 36.12 17.45
CA VAL A 958 -25.47 36.07 18.57
C VAL A 958 -25.48 37.39 19.38
N GLY A 959 -24.76 38.42 18.92
CA GLY A 959 -24.77 39.74 19.56
C GLY A 959 -23.92 39.83 20.83
N ILE A 960 -22.89 38.98 20.95
CA ILE A 960 -21.85 39.11 21.98
C ILE A 960 -20.91 40.24 21.55
N SER A 961 -20.92 41.37 22.26
CA SER A 961 -20.30 42.63 21.84
C SER A 961 -18.82 42.50 21.45
N GLY A 962 -18.01 41.78 22.22
CA GLY A 962 -16.59 41.54 21.93
C GLY A 962 -16.39 40.72 20.64
N ASN A 963 -17.19 39.68 20.43
CA ASN A 963 -17.13 38.83 19.24
C ASN A 963 -17.58 39.57 17.98
N GLU A 964 -18.68 40.33 18.04
CA GLU A 964 -19.15 41.15 16.91
C GLU A 964 -18.13 42.22 16.50
N ARG A 965 -17.44 42.80 17.49
CA ARG A 965 -16.37 43.78 17.24
C ARG A 965 -15.16 43.11 16.57
N ALA A 966 -14.82 41.89 16.98
CA ALA A 966 -13.74 41.10 16.37
C ALA A 966 -14.07 40.76 14.92
N ASN A 967 -15.30 40.31 14.65
CA ASN A 967 -15.82 40.05 13.32
C ASN A 967 -15.75 41.28 12.41
N LYS A 968 -16.22 42.44 12.89
CA LYS A 968 -16.15 43.70 12.14
C LYS A 968 -14.70 44.05 11.79
N SER A 969 -13.80 43.94 12.77
CA SER A 969 -12.38 44.24 12.59
C SER A 969 -11.68 43.27 11.64
N ALA A 970 -12.03 41.98 11.68
CA ALA A 970 -11.52 40.95 10.78
C ALA A 970 -11.96 41.21 9.33
N ASN A 971 -13.22 41.61 9.14
CA ASN A 971 -13.75 42.03 7.83
C ASN A 971 -13.00 43.26 7.27
N GLU A 972 -12.76 44.27 8.09
CA GLU A 972 -11.97 45.45 7.69
C GLU A 972 -10.52 45.09 7.34
N ALA A 973 -9.94 44.08 8.01
CA ALA A 973 -8.59 43.59 7.78
C ALA A 973 -8.42 42.79 6.47
N THR A 974 -9.53 42.40 5.80
CA THR A 974 -9.46 41.79 4.47
C THR A 974 -8.91 42.74 3.40
N LEU A 975 -8.96 44.05 3.66
CA LEU A 975 -8.36 45.08 2.82
C LEU A 975 -6.89 45.31 3.24
N PRO A 976 -5.90 45.04 2.37
CA PRO A 976 -4.48 44.99 2.74
C PRO A 976 -3.85 46.32 3.18
N HIS A 977 -4.55 47.45 3.03
CA HIS A 977 -4.08 48.76 3.50
C HIS A 977 -4.41 49.04 4.97
N ASN A 978 -5.33 48.27 5.56
CA ASN A 978 -5.89 48.54 6.90
C ASN A 978 -5.32 47.61 7.99
N ALA A 979 -4.33 46.78 7.65
CA ALA A 979 -3.86 45.70 8.51
C ALA A 979 -2.38 45.33 8.26
N LEU A 980 -1.71 44.79 9.29
CA LEU A 980 -0.35 44.26 9.17
C LEU A 980 -0.34 42.99 8.31
N LYS A 981 0.59 42.88 7.36
CA LYS A 981 0.68 41.74 6.44
C LYS A 981 1.49 40.60 7.02
N ILE A 982 0.92 39.40 7.04
CA ILE A 982 1.62 38.15 7.39
C ILE A 982 1.77 37.31 6.11
N ASN A 983 3.00 37.10 5.66
CA ASN A 983 3.30 36.41 4.40
C ASN A 983 3.71 34.92 4.56
N LEU A 984 3.47 34.34 5.74
CA LEU A 984 3.83 32.95 6.02
C LEU A 984 2.67 32.00 5.71
N THR A 985 2.95 30.95 4.95
CA THR A 985 1.95 29.93 4.60
C THR A 985 2.22 28.61 5.31
N THR A 986 1.17 27.86 5.60
CA THR A 986 1.28 26.48 6.09
C THR A 986 1.66 25.53 4.96
N SER A 987 2.14 24.33 5.31
CA SER A 987 2.51 23.35 4.28
C SER A 987 1.31 22.94 3.43
N SER A 988 0.12 22.80 4.03
CA SER A 988 -1.12 22.47 3.32
C SER A 988 -1.50 23.51 2.27
N GLU A 989 -1.43 24.79 2.62
CA GLU A 989 -1.75 25.89 1.70
C GLU A 989 -0.75 25.95 0.54
N LEU A 990 0.54 25.75 0.82
CA LEU A 990 1.54 25.70 -0.23
C LEU A 990 1.27 24.54 -1.20
N LEU A 991 0.79 23.39 -0.72
CA LEU A 991 0.39 22.29 -1.61
C LEU A 991 -0.76 22.72 -2.55
N ASP A 992 -1.73 23.48 -2.05
CA ASP A 992 -2.84 23.99 -2.86
C ASP A 992 -2.39 25.03 -3.87
N ILE A 993 -1.49 25.94 -3.48
CA ILE A 993 -0.84 26.90 -4.39
C ILE A 993 -0.08 26.16 -5.49
N ILE A 994 0.73 25.15 -5.14
CA ILE A 994 1.47 24.32 -6.10
C ILE A 994 0.51 23.62 -7.07
N ASN A 995 -0.55 22.99 -6.55
CA ASN A 995 -1.52 22.29 -7.39
C ASN A 995 -2.21 23.27 -8.36
N THR A 996 -2.55 24.47 -7.89
CA THR A 996 -3.18 25.53 -8.68
C THR A 996 -2.24 26.02 -9.78
N LYS A 997 -1.00 26.40 -9.46
CA LYS A 997 -0.01 26.85 -10.47
C LYS A 997 0.31 25.79 -11.51
N ILE A 998 0.41 24.51 -11.11
CA ILE A 998 0.60 23.40 -12.05
C ILE A 998 -0.64 23.22 -12.93
N SER A 999 -1.83 23.34 -12.36
CA SER A 999 -3.08 23.31 -13.10
C SER A 999 -3.16 24.46 -14.12
N ASP A 1000 -2.77 25.68 -13.74
CA ASP A 1000 -2.72 26.85 -14.62
C ASP A 1000 -1.70 26.66 -15.75
N THR A 1001 -0.56 26.06 -15.46
CA THR A 1001 0.45 25.70 -16.47
C THR A 1001 -0.12 24.70 -17.45
N TRP A 1002 -0.84 23.68 -16.97
CA TRP A 1002 -1.51 22.72 -17.84
C TRP A 1002 -2.64 23.38 -18.65
N GLN A 1003 -3.41 24.29 -18.05
CA GLN A 1003 -4.45 25.06 -18.70
C GLN A 1003 -3.89 26.00 -19.78
N THR A 1004 -2.70 26.56 -19.58
CA THR A 1004 -1.98 27.39 -20.56
C THR A 1004 -1.40 26.56 -21.69
N LYS A 1005 -0.93 25.34 -21.41
CA LYS A 1005 -0.53 24.40 -22.47
C LYS A 1005 -1.73 23.93 -23.28
N TRP A 1006 -2.83 23.58 -22.61
CA TRP A 1006 -4.09 23.23 -23.26
C TRP A 1006 -4.58 24.41 -24.11
N THR A 1007 -4.58 25.61 -23.52
CA THR A 1007 -4.38 26.95 -24.11
C THR A 1007 -3.99 27.00 -25.59
N SER A 1008 -2.70 26.70 -25.75
CA SER A 1008 -1.90 26.76 -26.96
C SER A 1008 -2.07 25.57 -27.90
N VAL A 1009 -2.82 24.53 -27.53
CA VAL A 1009 -3.09 23.42 -28.45
C VAL A 1009 -3.85 23.98 -29.66
N PRO A 1010 -3.38 23.71 -30.90
CA PRO A 1010 -3.99 24.29 -32.10
C PRO A 1010 -5.50 24.00 -32.19
N PRO A 1011 -6.30 24.90 -32.77
CA PRO A 1011 -7.75 24.69 -32.99
C PRO A 1011 -8.08 23.48 -33.88
N SER A 1012 -7.09 22.90 -34.58
CA SER A 1012 -7.25 21.62 -35.30
C SER A 1012 -7.55 20.45 -34.35
N ASN A 1013 -7.25 20.59 -33.05
CA ASN A 1013 -7.66 19.64 -32.03
C ASN A 1013 -9.16 19.77 -31.72
N LYS A 1014 -9.95 18.79 -32.17
CA LYS A 1014 -11.42 18.79 -32.07
C LYS A 1014 -11.92 18.93 -30.63
N LEU A 1015 -11.29 18.25 -29.66
CA LEU A 1015 -11.69 18.35 -28.25
C LEU A 1015 -11.45 19.74 -27.68
N ARG A 1016 -10.38 20.43 -28.12
CA ARG A 1016 -10.02 21.77 -27.64
C ARG A 1016 -11.12 22.79 -27.91
N ASN A 1017 -11.76 22.71 -29.08
CA ASN A 1017 -12.82 23.64 -29.49
C ASN A 1017 -14.10 23.48 -28.65
N ILE A 1018 -14.36 22.27 -28.14
CA ILE A 1018 -15.54 22.01 -27.29
C ILE A 1018 -15.22 22.13 -25.80
N LYS A 1019 -13.98 21.84 -25.40
CA LYS A 1019 -13.52 21.78 -24.01
C LYS A 1019 -12.35 22.73 -23.81
N PRO A 1020 -12.57 24.03 -23.54
CA PRO A 1020 -11.47 24.96 -23.32
C PRO A 1020 -10.80 24.77 -21.95
N SER A 1021 -11.50 24.19 -20.97
CA SER A 1021 -10.96 23.97 -19.61
C SER A 1021 -10.40 22.56 -19.43
N ILE A 1022 -9.32 22.42 -18.66
CA ILE A 1022 -8.76 21.13 -18.25
C ILE A 1022 -9.57 20.41 -17.17
N LYS A 1023 -10.62 21.05 -16.62
CA LYS A 1023 -11.50 20.45 -15.61
C LYS A 1023 -12.03 19.10 -16.10
N LYS A 1024 -12.00 18.10 -15.22
CA LYS A 1024 -12.46 16.76 -15.56
C LYS A 1024 -13.97 16.75 -15.76
N TRP A 1025 -14.42 16.19 -16.88
CA TRP A 1025 -15.84 15.93 -17.12
C TRP A 1025 -16.24 14.60 -16.49
N ASN A 1026 -17.40 14.57 -15.85
CA ASN A 1026 -17.97 13.39 -15.23
C ASN A 1026 -19.01 12.74 -16.14
N PHE A 1027 -19.13 11.42 -16.04
CA PHE A 1027 -20.23 10.68 -16.64
C PHE A 1027 -21.37 10.52 -15.62
N PRO A 1028 -22.64 10.55 -16.06
CA PRO A 1028 -23.78 10.11 -15.25
C PRO A 1028 -23.57 8.71 -14.67
N CYS A 1029 -24.03 8.48 -13.43
CA CYS A 1029 -23.77 7.26 -12.66
C CYS A 1029 -24.33 5.96 -13.25
N ASN A 1030 -25.18 6.02 -14.28
CA ASN A 1030 -25.90 4.87 -14.84
C ASN A 1030 -25.52 4.54 -16.29
N LEU A 1031 -24.55 5.23 -16.89
CA LEU A 1031 -24.12 4.94 -18.27
C LEU A 1031 -23.40 3.59 -18.35
N LYS A 1032 -23.70 2.81 -19.39
CA LYS A 1032 -22.96 1.59 -19.66
C LYS A 1032 -21.60 1.95 -20.25
N ARG A 1033 -20.64 1.03 -20.13
CA ARG A 1033 -19.28 1.19 -20.67
C ARG A 1033 -19.29 1.63 -22.14
N ARG A 1034 -20.13 1.01 -22.96
CA ARG A 1034 -20.24 1.35 -24.38
C ARG A 1034 -20.58 2.83 -24.60
N ASP A 1035 -21.48 3.35 -23.78
CA ASP A 1035 -22.01 4.71 -23.92
C ASP A 1035 -20.91 5.72 -23.55
N GLU A 1036 -20.16 5.47 -22.47
CA GLU A 1036 -18.99 6.28 -22.09
C GLU A 1036 -17.94 6.34 -23.22
N VAL A 1037 -17.71 5.22 -23.90
CA VAL A 1037 -16.74 5.12 -25.00
C VAL A 1037 -17.21 5.89 -26.24
N ILE A 1038 -18.48 5.73 -26.64
CA ILE A 1038 -19.08 6.47 -27.75
C ILE A 1038 -18.97 7.97 -27.49
N ILE A 1039 -19.37 8.42 -26.29
CA ILE A 1039 -19.34 9.83 -25.90
C ILE A 1039 -17.92 10.36 -25.89
N THR A 1040 -16.97 9.60 -25.31
CA THR A 1040 -15.55 9.97 -25.31
C THR A 1040 -15.01 10.16 -26.71
N ARG A 1041 -15.30 9.21 -27.62
CA ARG A 1041 -14.81 9.23 -29.00
C ARG A 1041 -15.45 10.35 -29.82
N ALA A 1042 -16.75 10.58 -29.64
CA ALA A 1042 -17.44 11.72 -30.23
C ALA A 1042 -16.84 13.06 -29.76
N LYS A 1043 -16.59 13.21 -28.46
CA LYS A 1043 -15.96 14.43 -27.87
C LYS A 1043 -14.53 14.65 -28.36
N ILE A 1044 -13.72 13.60 -28.42
CA ILE A 1044 -12.37 13.66 -29.00
C ILE A 1044 -12.43 13.94 -30.51
N GLY A 1045 -13.56 13.59 -31.14
CA GLY A 1045 -13.77 13.69 -32.57
C GLY A 1045 -13.12 12.56 -33.35
N HIS A 1046 -12.60 11.51 -32.70
CA HIS A 1046 -11.96 10.34 -33.33
C HIS A 1046 -12.87 9.13 -33.24
N THR A 1047 -13.47 8.73 -34.36
CA THR A 1047 -14.43 7.61 -34.46
C THR A 1047 -14.06 6.70 -35.63
N HIS A 1048 -14.61 5.48 -35.71
CA HIS A 1048 -14.37 4.64 -36.89
C HIS A 1048 -14.83 5.35 -38.16
N LEU A 1049 -16.03 5.96 -38.17
CA LEU A 1049 -16.54 6.71 -39.32
C LEU A 1049 -15.63 7.82 -39.82
N THR A 1050 -15.00 8.55 -38.91
CA THR A 1050 -14.36 9.83 -39.25
C THR A 1050 -12.84 9.72 -39.30
N HIS A 1051 -12.24 8.61 -38.83
CA HIS A 1051 -10.78 8.47 -38.70
C HIS A 1051 -10.25 7.08 -39.10
N SER A 1052 -11.10 6.11 -39.46
CA SER A 1052 -10.60 4.81 -39.94
C SER A 1052 -9.71 4.97 -41.17
N PHE A 1053 -10.03 5.92 -42.05
CA PHE A 1053 -9.27 6.20 -43.28
C PHE A 1053 -7.79 6.53 -42.99
N LEU A 1054 -7.47 7.17 -41.86
CA LEU A 1054 -6.08 7.43 -41.46
C LEU A 1054 -5.35 6.15 -41.02
N ILE A 1055 -6.09 5.16 -40.52
CA ILE A 1055 -5.56 3.85 -40.11
C ILE A 1055 -5.41 2.94 -41.32
N THR A 1056 -6.37 2.96 -42.25
CA THR A 1056 -6.40 2.17 -43.48
C THR A 1056 -5.62 2.80 -44.65
N LYS A 1057 -5.22 4.07 -44.53
CA LYS A 1057 -4.61 4.91 -45.58
C LYS A 1057 -5.50 5.12 -46.81
N GLU A 1058 -6.80 5.21 -46.58
CA GLU A 1058 -7.82 5.50 -47.59
C GLU A 1058 -8.14 7.01 -47.65
N PRO A 1059 -8.82 7.52 -48.70
CA PRO A 1059 -9.28 8.90 -48.74
C PRO A 1059 -10.31 9.21 -47.63
N ALA A 1060 -10.44 10.48 -47.26
CA ALA A 1060 -11.41 10.90 -46.26
C ALA A 1060 -12.84 10.56 -46.72
N PRO A 1061 -13.69 10.00 -45.82
CA PRO A 1061 -15.04 9.64 -46.19
C PRO A 1061 -15.90 10.88 -46.38
N LEU A 1062 -16.66 10.92 -47.47
CA LEU A 1062 -17.63 11.98 -47.78
C LEU A 1062 -19.03 11.59 -47.28
N CYS A 1063 -19.87 12.58 -46.99
CA CYS A 1063 -21.26 12.36 -46.63
C CYS A 1063 -22.12 12.06 -47.86
N ASP A 1064 -22.75 10.89 -47.92
CA ASP A 1064 -23.61 10.46 -49.04
C ASP A 1064 -24.75 11.44 -49.39
N ALA A 1065 -25.17 12.31 -48.45
CA ALA A 1065 -26.31 13.21 -48.64
C ALA A 1065 -25.94 14.62 -49.13
N CYS A 1066 -24.71 15.07 -48.89
CA CYS A 1066 -24.31 16.45 -49.21
C CYS A 1066 -22.86 16.59 -49.67
N ASN A 1067 -22.14 15.48 -49.85
CA ASN A 1067 -20.79 15.38 -50.41
C ASN A 1067 -19.71 16.21 -49.67
N VAL A 1068 -19.92 16.50 -48.39
CA VAL A 1068 -18.94 17.16 -47.50
C VAL A 1068 -18.17 16.11 -46.70
N ASP A 1069 -16.91 16.40 -46.36
CA ASP A 1069 -16.10 15.58 -45.46
C ASP A 1069 -16.86 15.18 -44.17
N LEU A 1070 -16.91 13.87 -43.92
CA LEU A 1070 -17.62 13.32 -42.79
C LEU A 1070 -16.83 13.59 -41.49
N SER A 1071 -17.38 14.47 -40.67
CA SER A 1071 -16.83 14.80 -39.34
C SER A 1071 -17.92 14.74 -38.26
N ILE A 1072 -17.52 14.66 -37.00
CA ILE A 1072 -18.46 14.72 -35.88
C ILE A 1072 -19.20 16.06 -35.85
N ASP A 1073 -18.50 17.16 -36.18
CA ASP A 1073 -19.15 18.46 -36.34
C ASP A 1073 -20.24 18.40 -37.42
N HIS A 1074 -19.89 17.88 -38.60
CA HIS A 1074 -20.86 17.71 -39.68
C HIS A 1074 -22.09 16.92 -39.23
N ILE A 1075 -21.92 15.76 -38.59
CA ILE A 1075 -23.04 14.91 -38.13
C ILE A 1075 -23.91 15.64 -37.09
N VAL A 1076 -23.27 16.27 -36.11
CA VAL A 1076 -23.93 16.83 -34.90
C VAL A 1076 -24.52 18.21 -35.13
N THR A 1077 -24.05 19.01 -36.09
CA THR A 1077 -24.52 20.39 -36.28
C THR A 1077 -25.11 20.67 -37.67
N ARG A 1078 -24.58 20.09 -38.75
CA ARG A 1078 -24.86 20.56 -40.13
C ARG A 1078 -25.57 19.57 -41.05
N CYS A 1079 -25.38 18.26 -40.86
CA CYS A 1079 -25.78 17.25 -41.85
C CYS A 1079 -27.30 17.26 -42.10
N PRO A 1080 -27.79 17.47 -43.35
CA PRO A 1080 -29.21 17.53 -43.63
C PRO A 1080 -29.91 16.19 -43.33
N LYS A 1081 -29.23 15.07 -43.57
CA LYS A 1081 -29.70 13.70 -43.27
C LYS A 1081 -30.15 13.51 -41.82
N TYR A 1082 -29.54 14.22 -40.87
CA TYR A 1082 -29.79 14.05 -39.43
C TYR A 1082 -30.55 15.23 -38.79
N ALA A 1083 -31.11 16.15 -39.58
CA ALA A 1083 -31.77 17.35 -39.08
C ALA A 1083 -32.96 17.06 -38.16
N VAL A 1084 -33.79 16.06 -38.48
CA VAL A 1084 -34.95 15.64 -37.67
C VAL A 1084 -34.50 15.14 -36.29
N ALA A 1085 -33.49 14.27 -36.26
CA ALA A 1085 -32.96 13.73 -35.01
C ALA A 1085 -32.41 14.83 -34.09
N ARG A 1086 -31.73 15.84 -34.66
CA ARG A 1086 -31.23 16.99 -33.89
C ARG A 1086 -32.35 17.83 -33.28
N LYS A 1087 -33.47 18.03 -34.00
CA LYS A 1087 -34.66 18.73 -33.47
C LYS A 1087 -35.28 17.97 -32.30
N ILE A 1088 -35.43 16.64 -32.41
CA ILE A 1088 -36.01 15.78 -31.37
C ILE A 1088 -35.21 15.91 -30.06
N PHE A 1089 -33.89 15.81 -30.12
CA PHE A 1089 -33.02 15.87 -28.94
C PHE A 1089 -32.55 17.30 -28.58
N LYS A 1090 -33.19 18.34 -29.14
CA LYS A 1090 -32.92 19.76 -28.85
C LYS A 1090 -31.44 20.16 -28.93
N TYR A 1091 -30.75 19.69 -29.95
CA TYR A 1091 -29.32 20.00 -30.14
C TYR A 1091 -29.09 21.46 -30.51
N SER A 1092 -28.06 22.07 -29.89
CA SER A 1092 -27.58 23.39 -30.27
C SER A 1092 -26.90 23.37 -31.65
N SER A 1093 -26.99 24.47 -32.38
CA SER A 1093 -26.18 24.72 -33.58
C SER A 1093 -24.68 24.84 -33.28
N SER A 1094 -24.31 25.12 -32.02
CA SER A 1094 -22.93 25.17 -31.56
C SER A 1094 -22.44 23.79 -31.12
N LEU A 1095 -21.40 23.27 -31.78
CA LEU A 1095 -20.77 21.98 -31.43
C LEU A 1095 -20.33 21.90 -29.97
N ARG A 1096 -19.83 23.02 -29.43
CA ARG A 1096 -19.37 23.12 -28.04
C ARG A 1096 -20.50 22.89 -27.04
N LEU A 1097 -21.67 23.47 -27.29
CA LEU A 1097 -22.84 23.25 -26.44
C LEU A 1097 -23.41 21.85 -26.66
N ALA A 1098 -23.51 21.41 -27.92
CA ALA A 1098 -24.00 20.08 -28.27
C ALA A 1098 -23.21 18.93 -27.61
N LEU A 1099 -21.88 19.07 -27.50
CA LEU A 1099 -21.00 18.05 -26.90
C LEU A 1099 -20.51 18.42 -25.49
N SER A 1100 -21.26 19.23 -24.75
CA SER A 1100 -20.90 19.65 -23.39
C SER A 1100 -20.97 18.50 -22.36
N GLU A 1101 -20.59 18.78 -21.10
CA GLU A 1101 -20.79 17.84 -19.99
C GLU A 1101 -22.28 17.65 -19.66
N GLU A 1102 -23.08 18.70 -19.74
CA GLU A 1102 -24.51 18.70 -19.40
C GLU A 1102 -25.35 17.91 -20.43
N ASN A 1103 -24.93 17.90 -21.70
CA ASN A 1103 -25.67 17.22 -22.78
C ASN A 1103 -25.29 15.74 -22.98
N THR A 1104 -24.58 15.14 -22.02
CA THR A 1104 -24.02 13.78 -22.15
C THR A 1104 -25.07 12.71 -22.50
N GLU A 1105 -26.30 12.81 -22.00
CA GLU A 1105 -27.39 11.89 -22.33
C GLU A 1105 -27.96 12.12 -23.74
N ALA A 1106 -28.09 13.38 -24.15
CA ALA A 1106 -28.51 13.74 -25.51
C ALA A 1106 -27.50 13.26 -26.57
N ILE A 1107 -26.18 13.29 -26.26
CA ILE A 1107 -25.09 12.73 -27.09
C ILE A 1107 -25.38 11.28 -27.45
N TYR A 1108 -25.62 10.48 -26.43
CA TYR A 1108 -25.91 9.07 -26.61
C TYR A 1108 -27.21 8.84 -27.40
N ASN A 1109 -28.31 9.49 -27.00
CA ASN A 1109 -29.62 9.28 -27.62
C ASN A 1109 -29.64 9.65 -29.10
N LEU A 1110 -28.95 10.73 -29.50
CA LEU A 1110 -28.80 11.10 -30.90
C LEU A 1110 -28.12 9.99 -31.71
N PHE A 1111 -26.94 9.53 -31.27
CA PHE A 1111 -26.17 8.52 -32.00
C PHE A 1111 -26.83 7.14 -32.03
N TYR A 1112 -27.64 6.83 -31.03
CA TYR A 1112 -28.49 5.65 -31.02
C TYR A 1112 -29.62 5.77 -32.05
N PHE A 1113 -30.34 6.89 -32.06
CA PHE A 1113 -31.47 7.14 -32.97
C PHE A 1113 -31.05 7.14 -34.45
N ILE A 1114 -29.86 7.66 -34.77
CA ILE A 1114 -29.35 7.69 -36.15
C ILE A 1114 -28.57 6.42 -36.54
N HIS A 1115 -28.59 5.37 -35.70
CA HIS A 1115 -27.93 4.07 -35.92
C HIS A 1115 -26.42 4.14 -36.20
N LEU A 1116 -25.72 5.16 -35.66
CA LEU A 1116 -24.26 5.30 -35.79
C LEU A 1116 -23.48 4.80 -34.56
N ASN A 1117 -24.16 4.40 -33.50
CA ASN A 1117 -23.58 3.83 -32.26
C ASN A 1117 -22.65 2.61 -32.47
N ASN A 1118 -22.76 1.88 -33.59
CA ASN A 1118 -21.86 0.78 -33.95
C ASN A 1118 -20.60 1.23 -34.69
N LYS A 1119 -20.61 2.45 -35.25
CA LYS A 1119 -19.51 3.03 -36.03
C LYS A 1119 -18.76 4.16 -35.29
N LEU A 1120 -19.11 4.39 -34.02
CA LEU A 1120 -18.46 5.27 -33.06
C LEU A 1120 -17.73 4.42 -32.02
#